data_AF-A0A1G9CAG1-F1
#
_entry.id   AF-A0A1G9CAG1-F1
#
_cell.length_a   1.000
_cell.length_b   1.000
_cell.length_c   1.000
_cell.angle_alpha   90.00
_cell.angle_beta   90.00
_cell.angle_gamma   90.00
#
_symmetry.space_group_name_H-M   'P 1'
#
loop_
_entity.id
_entity.type
_entity.pdbx_description
1 polymer ?
#
loop_
_entity_poly.entity_id
_entity_poly.type
_entity_poly.pdbx_seq_one_letter_code
_entity_poly.pdbx_strand_id
1 'polypeptide(L)'
;MAMHYMARKGAWRTALTTPALKGQGRPELLLLDATSAANNTSSSAVKRIPDFLLFTRENGFADTGAVIVTDDPKTFFILQARLSKFKLIFSTKEWAVEASDVLLSAHPVAPDWVPAQRSSSNFNVSIVDRDASQLALAFQRLTASAGSEESPVYQALLDACLYVLRLSNMPAGYTDLTTASAEAGEGDYGSQQNAWTPVKLKLAAALDSGALNKVRDAVERAIARAEKLIDDWNDATPMASRVLAEVQKHAVADRQGISLVLPNNRYVLLAQRFLKRKLEADWAAADERIEWHTLSTVGKTLASDRTGKHFTFVGINPDVLRILITHPEMPHGSAVLVAYRQAESTLTTLTSIKEVRAFKAYRDRINLLAQELERRLADVPNPLVIGKLREMSLTFTFEDNSQSGEQAYYKFELEGGGRSYAAGWVYRHMPDEDPPFRRAAASAIQPGDFIFDMSDELRAKLESSLQMNNEDVSSVVDPVRMLLKLYHDDVQRRCALMFTSTKRSALAREIHAKMVELDPKAADCRPGRVYYWLALQAKDDTRPHAAQDSKYFKVFCKALGITDEAAEQHWGFVRNARRLNQCLGRELVARYAEILFQPESAATYRKVPEDVIRQLQQEALRCIYRVEHIVPPPARLITS
;
A
#
# COMPACT_ATOMS: atom_id res chain seq x y z
N MET A 1 -14.18 13.37 33.40
CA MET A 1 -14.72 12.92 32.08
C MET A 1 -13.57 12.30 31.29
N ALA A 2 -13.77 11.13 30.70
CA ALA A 2 -12.77 10.47 29.85
C ALA A 2 -13.20 10.57 28.38
N MET A 3 -12.32 11.07 27.50
CA MET A 3 -12.59 11.13 26.07
C MET A 3 -11.96 9.92 25.39
N HIS A 4 -12.81 9.06 24.83
CA HIS A 4 -12.35 7.89 24.10
C HIS A 4 -11.62 8.30 22.82
N TYR A 5 -10.51 7.62 22.48
CA TYR A 5 -9.64 7.95 21.34
C TYR A 5 -10.33 7.82 19.95
N MET A 6 -11.51 7.19 19.89
CA MET A 6 -12.38 7.11 18.70
C MET A 6 -13.34 8.30 18.54
N ALA A 7 -13.38 9.23 19.50
CA ALA A 7 -14.31 10.35 19.45
C ALA A 7 -13.99 11.30 18.28
N ARG A 8 -14.93 11.41 17.33
CA ARG A 8 -14.81 12.35 16.20
C ARG A 8 -15.03 13.80 16.66
N LYS A 9 -14.52 14.76 15.88
CA LYS A 9 -14.66 16.21 16.14
C LYS A 9 -16.11 16.63 16.39
N GLY A 10 -17.07 16.10 15.63
CA GLY A 10 -18.49 16.36 15.85
C GLY A 10 -19.00 15.81 17.18
N ALA A 11 -18.58 14.59 17.56
CA ALA A 11 -19.07 13.90 18.74
C ALA A 11 -18.73 14.63 20.05
N TRP A 12 -17.47 15.06 20.23
CA TRP A 12 -17.11 15.80 21.44
C TRP A 12 -17.67 17.22 21.45
N ARG A 13 -17.87 17.87 20.29
CA ARG A 13 -18.55 19.18 20.24
C ARG A 13 -20.00 19.07 20.72
N THR A 14 -20.73 18.08 20.21
CA THR A 14 -22.12 17.80 20.64
C THR A 14 -22.17 17.43 22.12
N ALA A 15 -21.27 16.56 22.58
CA ALA A 15 -21.20 16.15 23.98
C ALA A 15 -20.99 17.36 24.91
N LEU A 16 -20.00 18.22 24.64
CA LEU A 16 -19.70 19.40 25.46
C LEU A 16 -20.83 20.44 25.47
N THR A 17 -21.67 20.48 24.43
CA THR A 17 -22.86 21.35 24.41
C THR A 17 -24.07 20.75 25.13
N THR A 18 -24.01 19.49 25.54
CA THR A 18 -25.14 18.77 26.13
C THR A 18 -25.47 19.32 27.54
N PRO A 19 -26.76 19.56 27.88
CA PRO A 19 -27.15 20.04 29.21
C PRO A 19 -26.70 19.13 30.37
N ALA A 20 -26.57 17.83 30.11
CA ALA A 20 -26.13 16.83 31.10
C ALA A 20 -24.70 17.06 31.64
N LEU A 21 -23.86 17.82 30.92
CA LEU A 21 -22.51 18.17 31.37
C LEU A 21 -22.44 19.59 32.00
N LYS A 22 -23.59 20.21 32.28
CA LYS A 22 -23.70 21.50 32.97
C LYS A 22 -24.14 21.31 34.41
N GLY A 23 -23.88 22.31 35.26
CA GLY A 23 -24.23 22.27 36.68
C GLY A 23 -23.52 21.12 37.40
N GLN A 24 -24.27 20.24 38.07
CA GLN A 24 -23.74 19.10 38.83
C GLN A 24 -23.09 18.01 37.95
N GLY A 25 -23.36 17.99 36.64
CA GLY A 25 -22.72 17.05 35.71
C GLY A 25 -21.38 17.53 35.15
N ARG A 26 -20.90 18.71 35.58
CA ARG A 26 -19.65 19.30 35.08
C ARG A 26 -18.44 18.48 35.57
N PRO A 27 -17.54 18.04 34.67
CA PRO A 27 -16.35 17.34 35.08
C PRO A 27 -15.37 18.29 35.78
N GLU A 28 -14.76 17.79 36.85
CA GLU A 28 -13.66 18.45 37.57
C GLU A 28 -12.33 18.33 36.80
N LEU A 29 -12.13 17.18 36.13
CA LEU A 29 -10.91 16.85 35.40
C LEU A 29 -11.19 16.23 34.02
N LEU A 30 -10.38 16.64 33.04
CA LEU A 30 -10.24 16.04 31.71
C LEU A 30 -8.93 15.26 31.64
N LEU A 31 -9.02 13.95 31.44
CA LEU A 31 -7.86 13.09 31.22
C LEU A 31 -7.72 12.82 29.71
N LEU A 32 -6.56 13.15 29.15
CA LEU A 32 -6.29 13.06 27.73
C LEU A 32 -5.09 12.15 27.47
N ASP A 33 -5.36 11.02 26.85
CA ASP A 33 -4.33 10.05 26.46
C ASP A 33 -3.68 10.48 25.14
N ALA A 34 -2.39 10.78 25.21
CA ALA A 34 -1.50 11.09 24.11
C ALA A 34 -0.28 10.15 24.09
N THR A 35 -0.43 8.94 24.64
CA THR A 35 0.60 7.89 24.56
C THR A 35 0.81 7.40 23.13
N SER A 36 1.91 6.70 22.92
CA SER A 36 2.28 6.03 21.68
C SER A 36 1.20 5.03 21.26
N ALA A 37 0.60 4.32 22.22
CA ALA A 37 -0.53 3.42 21.96
C ALA A 37 -1.75 4.17 21.41
N ALA A 38 -2.12 5.30 22.02
CA ALA A 38 -3.20 6.15 21.52
C ALA A 38 -2.89 6.76 20.15
N ASN A 39 -1.65 7.20 19.92
CA ASN A 39 -1.21 7.77 18.65
C ASN A 39 -1.19 6.73 17.51
N ASN A 40 -0.77 5.49 17.79
CA ASN A 40 -0.81 4.39 16.84
C ASN A 40 -2.24 4.02 16.45
N THR A 41 -3.16 4.07 17.41
CA THR A 41 -4.57 3.71 17.17
C THR A 41 -5.33 4.85 16.49
N SER A 42 -5.08 6.10 16.90
CA SER A 42 -5.75 7.29 16.37
C SER A 42 -4.88 8.55 16.49
N SER A 43 -3.89 8.67 15.60
CA SER A 43 -3.03 9.87 15.54
C SER A 43 -3.83 11.17 15.37
N SER A 44 -4.97 11.10 14.68
CA SER A 44 -5.86 12.24 14.49
C SER A 44 -6.49 12.73 15.80
N ALA A 45 -6.76 11.84 16.76
CA ALA A 45 -7.32 12.21 18.06
C ALA A 45 -6.26 12.91 18.92
N VAL A 46 -5.06 12.35 19.00
CA VAL A 46 -3.92 12.96 19.72
C VAL A 46 -3.62 14.36 19.15
N LYS A 47 -3.56 14.48 17.82
CA LYS A 47 -3.37 15.77 17.15
C LYS A 47 -4.50 16.78 17.41
N ARG A 48 -5.69 16.36 17.85
CA ARG A 48 -6.81 17.28 18.12
C ARG A 48 -6.91 17.73 19.57
N ILE A 49 -6.11 17.18 20.48
CA ILE A 49 -6.13 17.53 21.91
C ILE A 49 -6.09 19.05 22.15
N PRO A 50 -5.18 19.83 21.52
CA PRO A 50 -5.16 21.28 21.74
C PRO A 50 -6.45 21.99 21.26
N ASP A 51 -7.01 21.55 20.13
CA ASP A 51 -8.24 22.13 19.57
C ASP A 51 -9.46 21.78 20.43
N PHE A 52 -9.47 20.58 21.01
CA PHE A 52 -10.46 20.15 21.98
C PHE A 52 -10.40 21.02 23.24
N LEU A 53 -9.20 21.23 23.81
CA LEU A 53 -9.01 22.06 25.01
C LEU A 53 -9.42 23.52 24.80
N LEU A 54 -9.14 24.07 23.62
CA LEU A 54 -9.59 25.42 23.27
C LEU A 54 -11.12 25.48 23.27
N PHE A 55 -11.77 24.53 22.59
CA PHE A 55 -13.23 24.49 22.51
C PHE A 55 -13.90 24.24 23.87
N THR A 56 -13.35 23.38 24.72
CA THR A 56 -13.91 23.15 26.07
C THR A 56 -13.91 24.45 26.88
N ARG A 57 -12.85 25.24 26.81
CA ARG A 57 -12.77 26.53 27.51
C ARG A 57 -13.79 27.53 26.98
N GLU A 58 -13.96 27.60 25.66
CA GLU A 58 -14.96 28.45 25.00
C GLU A 58 -16.41 28.05 25.34
N ASN A 59 -16.64 26.81 25.75
CA ASN A 59 -17.97 26.25 26.00
C ASN A 59 -18.28 26.01 27.49
N GLY A 60 -17.72 26.83 28.38
CA GLY A 60 -18.09 26.86 29.80
C GLY A 60 -17.34 25.88 30.71
N PHE A 61 -16.24 25.30 30.23
CA PHE A 61 -15.35 24.42 31.02
C PHE A 61 -14.00 25.08 31.32
N ALA A 62 -13.94 26.42 31.41
CA ALA A 62 -12.70 27.17 31.63
C ALA A 62 -11.99 26.81 32.96
N ASP A 63 -12.78 26.47 33.99
CA ASP A 63 -12.30 26.09 35.34
C ASP A 63 -12.06 24.58 35.49
N THR A 64 -12.36 23.79 34.46
CA THR A 64 -12.11 22.34 34.50
C THR A 64 -10.63 22.08 34.22
N GLY A 65 -9.97 21.36 35.14
CA GLY A 65 -8.57 20.97 34.97
C GLY A 65 -8.38 19.99 33.81
N ALA A 66 -7.22 19.99 33.18
CA ALA A 66 -6.86 19.02 32.16
C ALA A 66 -5.46 18.44 32.38
N VAL A 67 -5.34 17.13 32.24
CA VAL A 67 -4.06 16.41 32.25
C VAL A 67 -3.90 15.69 30.92
N ILE A 68 -2.80 15.97 30.24
CA ILE A 68 -2.38 15.23 29.05
C ILE A 68 -1.24 14.31 29.44
N VAL A 69 -1.36 13.04 29.08
CA VAL A 69 -0.36 12.01 29.39
C VAL A 69 0.26 11.52 28.09
N THR A 70 1.59 11.54 28.00
CA THR A 70 2.33 11.04 26.83
C THR A 70 3.62 10.35 27.28
N ASP A 71 4.02 9.33 26.54
CA ASP A 71 5.26 8.55 26.69
C ASP A 71 6.24 8.76 25.54
N ASP A 72 5.84 9.57 24.53
CA ASP A 72 6.62 9.88 23.35
C ASP A 72 7.16 11.31 23.45
N PRO A 73 8.49 11.50 23.56
CA PRO A 73 9.09 12.82 23.65
C PRO A 73 8.75 13.73 22.46
N LYS A 74 8.56 13.15 21.26
CA LYS A 74 8.17 13.93 20.08
C LYS A 74 6.77 14.51 20.24
N THR A 75 5.81 13.69 20.67
CA THR A 75 4.44 14.11 20.97
C THR A 75 4.40 15.17 22.08
N PHE A 76 5.23 15.03 23.13
CA PHE A 76 5.38 16.03 24.18
C PHE A 76 5.72 17.42 23.61
N PHE A 77 6.77 17.55 22.80
CA PHE A 77 7.18 18.85 22.25
C PHE A 77 6.18 19.41 21.23
N ILE A 78 5.56 18.56 20.42
CA ILE A 78 4.50 18.98 19.49
C ILE A 78 3.31 19.56 20.25
N LEU A 79 2.87 18.89 21.32
CA LEU A 79 1.76 19.37 22.15
C LEU A 79 2.15 20.66 22.87
N GLN A 80 3.33 20.71 23.49
CA GLN A 80 3.85 21.90 24.16
C GLN A 80 3.83 23.12 23.22
N ALA A 81 4.42 23.00 22.03
CA ALA A 81 4.45 24.08 21.05
C ALA A 81 3.03 24.52 20.62
N ARG A 82 2.10 23.57 20.43
CA ARG A 82 0.72 23.88 20.05
C ARG A 82 -0.08 24.53 21.18
N LEU A 83 0.07 24.06 22.42
CA LEU A 83 -0.57 24.66 23.59
C LEU A 83 -0.09 26.10 23.79
N SER A 84 1.22 26.35 23.67
CA SER A 84 1.80 27.70 23.69
C SER A 84 1.26 28.56 22.55
N LYS A 85 1.14 28.03 21.33
CA LYS A 85 0.55 28.74 20.18
C LYS A 85 -0.90 29.17 20.44
N PHE A 86 -1.68 28.34 21.12
CA PHE A 86 -3.03 28.67 21.55
C PHE A 86 -3.09 29.52 22.83
N LYS A 87 -1.95 29.94 23.37
CA LYS A 87 -1.83 30.74 24.61
C LYS A 87 -2.51 30.07 25.81
N LEU A 88 -2.54 28.73 25.82
CA LEU A 88 -3.02 27.96 26.97
C LEU A 88 -1.94 27.93 28.04
N ILE A 89 -2.33 28.15 29.29
CA ILE A 89 -1.44 28.05 30.45
C ILE A 89 -1.33 26.57 30.82
N PHE A 90 -0.10 26.07 30.95
CA PHE A 90 0.15 24.69 31.36
C PHE A 90 1.43 24.61 32.19
N SER A 91 1.54 23.53 32.97
CA SER A 91 2.78 23.12 33.63
C SER A 91 3.14 21.72 33.13
N THR A 92 4.44 21.39 33.17
CA THR A 92 4.96 20.10 32.75
C THR A 92 5.50 19.36 33.95
N LYS A 93 5.26 18.05 34.01
CA LYS A 93 5.88 17.15 34.97
C LYS A 93 6.48 15.98 34.22
N GLU A 94 7.74 15.70 34.52
CA GLU A 94 8.54 14.69 33.84
C GLU A 94 8.78 13.54 34.81
N TRP A 95 8.56 12.32 34.34
CA TRP A 95 8.90 11.09 35.06
C TRP A 95 9.82 10.27 34.17
N ALA A 96 11.01 9.95 34.68
CA ALA A 96 11.94 9.06 34.01
C ALA A 96 11.64 7.62 34.42
N VAL A 97 11.55 6.71 33.46
CA VAL A 97 11.47 5.28 33.74
C VAL A 97 12.04 4.49 32.56
N GLU A 98 12.78 3.42 32.88
CA GLU A 98 13.07 2.33 31.94
C GLU A 98 12.15 1.16 32.26
N ALA A 99 11.02 1.08 31.55
CA ALA A 99 10.07 -0.01 31.72
C ALA A 99 9.59 -0.54 30.36
N SER A 100 9.17 -1.81 30.36
CA SER A 100 8.48 -2.45 29.24
C SER A 100 7.03 -1.97 29.10
N ASP A 101 6.41 -1.58 30.21
CA ASP A 101 5.03 -1.08 30.26
C ASP A 101 4.99 0.44 30.47
N VAL A 102 3.94 1.06 29.95
CA VAL A 102 3.74 2.52 30.02
C VAL A 102 2.49 2.81 30.84
N LEU A 103 2.56 3.84 31.69
CA LEU A 103 1.50 4.35 32.58
C LEU A 103 1.09 3.43 33.73
N LEU A 104 0.81 2.16 33.43
CA LEU A 104 0.45 1.14 34.40
C LEU A 104 1.43 -0.01 34.27
N SER A 105 2.14 -0.31 35.35
CA SER A 105 3.03 -1.47 35.42
C SER A 105 2.68 -2.31 36.63
N ALA A 106 2.75 -3.63 36.46
CA ALA A 106 2.68 -4.57 37.58
C ALA A 106 3.87 -4.39 38.55
N HIS A 107 4.96 -3.76 38.10
CA HIS A 107 6.18 -3.52 38.86
C HIS A 107 6.51 -2.01 38.83
N PRO A 108 5.77 -1.19 39.60
CA PRO A 108 5.96 0.26 39.60
C PRO A 108 7.36 0.62 40.09
N VAL A 109 7.97 1.59 39.41
CA VAL A 109 9.29 2.12 39.75
C VAL A 109 9.15 3.24 40.78
N ALA A 110 10.13 3.39 41.68
CA ALA A 110 10.13 4.41 42.71
C ALA A 110 10.07 5.84 42.12
N PRO A 111 9.40 6.81 42.78
CA PRO A 111 9.24 8.18 42.25
C PRO A 111 10.54 8.95 42.02
N ASP A 112 11.61 8.56 42.72
CA ASP A 112 12.95 9.17 42.69
C ASP A 112 13.93 8.39 41.81
N TRP A 113 13.44 7.44 41.01
CA TRP A 113 14.28 6.66 40.12
C TRP A 113 14.99 7.56 39.10
N VAL A 114 16.27 7.27 38.90
CA VAL A 114 17.12 7.97 37.94
C VAL A 114 17.80 6.92 37.06
N PRO A 115 17.85 7.13 35.74
CA PRO A 115 18.55 6.21 34.86
C PRO A 115 20.05 6.16 35.16
N ALA A 116 20.62 4.97 35.08
CA ALA A 116 22.06 4.79 35.18
C ALA A 116 22.77 5.47 33.98
N GLN A 117 23.92 6.08 34.24
CA GLN A 117 24.73 6.72 33.20
C GLN A 117 25.07 5.72 32.09
N ARG A 118 24.90 6.13 30.83
CA ARG A 118 25.28 5.30 29.68
C ARG A 118 26.66 5.69 29.15
N SER A 119 27.40 4.70 28.68
CA SER A 119 28.67 4.92 27.98
C SER A 119 28.45 5.76 26.72
N SER A 120 29.43 6.55 26.32
CA SER A 120 29.42 7.16 25.00
C SER A 120 29.48 6.06 23.93
N SER A 121 28.58 6.10 22.94
CA SER A 121 28.64 5.23 21.76
C SER A 121 28.64 6.10 20.52
N ASN A 122 29.60 5.88 19.62
CA ASN A 122 29.65 6.57 18.34
C ASN A 122 28.73 5.83 17.35
N PHE A 123 28.00 6.57 16.53
CA PHE A 123 27.10 6.02 15.52
C PHE A 123 27.62 6.35 14.13
N ASN A 124 27.39 5.45 13.17
CA ASN A 124 27.63 5.72 11.75
C ASN A 124 26.30 5.97 11.06
N VAL A 125 25.97 7.22 10.75
CA VAL A 125 24.72 7.55 10.07
C VAL A 125 24.96 7.66 8.57
N SER A 126 24.07 7.06 7.78
CA SER A 126 24.04 7.23 6.33
C SER A 126 22.66 7.68 5.87
N ILE A 127 22.63 8.76 5.09
CA ILE A 127 21.42 9.25 4.42
C ILE A 127 21.43 8.70 3.00
N VAL A 128 20.43 7.88 2.65
CA VAL A 128 20.48 7.04 1.44
C VAL A 128 19.60 7.52 0.29
N ASP A 129 18.77 8.53 0.50
CA ASP A 129 17.75 8.99 -0.45
C ASP A 129 18.04 10.38 -1.03
N ARG A 130 19.31 10.78 -1.15
CA ARG A 130 19.69 12.12 -1.66
C ARG A 130 19.10 12.44 -3.04
N ASP A 131 19.40 11.61 -4.04
CA ASP A 131 18.95 11.85 -5.42
C ASP A 131 17.43 11.65 -5.54
N ALA A 132 16.90 10.68 -4.79
CA ALA A 132 15.48 10.43 -4.65
C ALA A 132 14.75 11.65 -4.06
N SER A 133 15.32 12.31 -3.06
CA SER A 133 14.77 13.49 -2.39
C SER A 133 14.71 14.70 -3.31
N GLN A 134 15.73 14.90 -4.16
CA GLN A 134 15.72 15.97 -5.16
C GLN A 134 14.61 15.77 -6.20
N LEU A 135 14.42 14.53 -6.65
CA LEU A 135 13.35 14.21 -7.58
C LEU A 135 11.96 14.28 -6.92
N ALA A 136 11.83 13.78 -5.69
CA ALA A 136 10.61 13.88 -4.90
C ALA A 136 10.20 15.33 -4.66
N LEU A 137 11.17 16.22 -4.40
CA LEU A 137 10.96 17.66 -4.33
C LEU A 137 10.43 18.21 -5.66
N ALA A 138 10.95 17.77 -6.80
CA ALA A 138 10.48 18.24 -8.10
C ALA A 138 8.99 17.93 -8.26
N PHE A 139 8.58 16.68 -7.98
CA PHE A 139 7.16 16.30 -7.98
C PHE A 139 6.33 17.10 -6.96
N GLN A 140 6.84 17.28 -5.74
CA GLN A 140 6.16 18.08 -4.71
C GLN A 140 5.98 19.54 -5.16
N ARG A 141 6.98 20.17 -5.78
CA ARG A 141 6.86 21.56 -6.27
C ARG A 141 5.82 21.68 -7.37
N LEU A 142 5.71 20.66 -8.22
CA LEU A 142 4.71 20.60 -9.28
C LEU A 142 3.28 20.48 -8.75
N THR A 143 3.07 20.01 -7.51
CA THR A 143 1.72 19.97 -6.91
C THR A 143 1.11 21.35 -6.72
N ALA A 144 1.93 22.40 -6.60
CA ALA A 144 1.45 23.79 -6.57
C ALA A 144 0.69 24.19 -7.84
N SER A 145 0.95 23.51 -8.96
CA SER A 145 0.24 23.71 -10.23
C SER A 145 -0.97 22.78 -10.41
N ALA A 146 -1.26 21.89 -9.46
CA ALA A 146 -2.23 20.80 -9.60
C ALA A 146 -3.61 21.08 -8.97
N GLY A 147 -3.82 22.28 -8.42
CA GLY A 147 -5.08 22.68 -7.77
C GLY A 147 -5.18 22.25 -6.30
N SER A 148 -6.36 21.81 -5.86
CA SER A 148 -6.62 21.40 -4.47
C SER A 148 -5.91 20.09 -4.10
N GLU A 149 -5.65 19.87 -2.80
CA GLU A 149 -5.04 18.61 -2.31
C GLU A 149 -5.88 17.36 -2.66
N GLU A 150 -7.17 17.52 -2.96
CA GLU A 150 -8.11 16.43 -3.29
C GLU A 150 -8.15 16.12 -4.80
N SER A 151 -7.50 16.94 -5.64
CA SER A 151 -7.44 16.76 -7.09
C SER A 151 -6.72 15.45 -7.47
N PRO A 152 -7.23 14.66 -8.44
CA PRO A 152 -6.53 13.48 -8.96
C PRO A 152 -5.12 13.80 -9.47
N VAL A 153 -4.92 15.00 -10.02
CA VAL A 153 -3.62 15.49 -10.52
C VAL A 153 -2.66 15.75 -9.37
N TYR A 154 -3.14 16.34 -8.28
CA TYR A 154 -2.35 16.57 -7.07
C TYR A 154 -1.93 15.23 -6.46
N GLN A 155 -2.87 14.28 -6.38
CA GLN A 155 -2.60 12.94 -5.86
C GLN A 155 -1.63 12.16 -6.75
N ALA A 156 -1.71 12.26 -8.09
CA ALA A 156 -0.75 11.61 -8.98
C ALA A 156 0.70 12.08 -8.77
N LEU A 157 0.90 13.39 -8.64
CA LEU A 157 2.21 13.99 -8.35
C LEU A 157 2.70 13.62 -6.94
N LEU A 158 1.81 13.57 -5.97
CA LEU A 158 2.13 13.14 -4.61
C LEU A 158 2.49 11.65 -4.55
N ASP A 159 1.74 10.80 -5.25
CA ASP A 159 2.01 9.36 -5.38
C ASP A 159 3.39 9.12 -5.98
N ALA A 160 3.77 9.87 -7.02
CA ALA A 160 5.09 9.80 -7.63
C ALA A 160 6.22 10.24 -6.69
N CYS A 161 6.01 11.34 -5.98
CA CYS A 161 6.90 11.80 -4.92
C CYS A 161 7.12 10.70 -3.86
N LEU A 162 6.03 10.10 -3.37
CA LEU A 162 6.09 9.06 -2.35
C LEU A 162 6.70 7.77 -2.86
N TYR A 163 6.41 7.38 -4.10
CA TYR A 163 6.93 6.16 -4.71
C TYR A 163 8.45 6.18 -4.79
N VAL A 164 9.03 7.26 -5.34
CA VAL A 164 10.49 7.43 -5.47
C VAL A 164 11.17 7.38 -4.09
N LEU A 165 10.61 8.06 -3.09
CA LEU A 165 11.13 8.02 -1.73
C LEU A 165 11.06 6.62 -1.13
N ARG A 166 9.93 5.92 -1.27
CA ARG A 166 9.78 4.55 -0.75
C ARG A 166 10.74 3.58 -1.42
N LEU A 167 10.89 3.66 -2.74
CA LEU A 167 11.80 2.79 -3.50
C LEU A 167 13.25 3.00 -3.09
N SER A 168 13.69 4.25 -2.92
CA SER A 168 15.07 4.53 -2.47
C SER A 168 15.41 3.95 -1.09
N ASN A 169 14.39 3.77 -0.23
CA ASN A 169 14.51 3.21 1.11
C ASN A 169 14.31 1.69 1.18
N MET A 170 14.18 1.01 0.03
CA MET A 170 14.03 -0.44 0.00
C MET A 170 15.36 -1.16 0.26
N PRO A 171 15.43 -2.20 1.10
CA PRO A 171 16.65 -2.96 1.37
C PRO A 171 16.95 -4.01 0.27
N ALA A 172 16.41 -3.82 -0.93
CA ALA A 172 16.54 -4.71 -2.08
C ALA A 172 16.46 -3.91 -3.40
N GLY A 173 16.76 -4.53 -4.54
CA GLY A 173 16.57 -3.92 -5.86
C GLY A 173 15.10 -3.88 -6.29
N TYR A 174 14.80 -3.08 -7.33
CA TYR A 174 13.44 -3.04 -7.92
C TYR A 174 13.03 -4.40 -8.52
N THR A 175 13.98 -5.19 -9.04
CA THR A 175 13.73 -6.57 -9.46
C THR A 175 13.27 -7.46 -8.31
N ASP A 176 13.94 -7.40 -7.16
CA ASP A 176 13.58 -8.22 -5.99
C ASP A 176 12.20 -7.84 -5.45
N LEU A 177 11.88 -6.54 -5.45
CA LEU A 177 10.56 -6.01 -5.08
C LEU A 177 9.45 -6.57 -5.98
N THR A 178 9.62 -6.46 -7.29
CA THR A 178 8.61 -6.90 -8.27
C THR A 178 8.50 -8.43 -8.36
N THR A 179 9.60 -9.16 -8.16
CA THR A 179 9.61 -10.62 -8.19
C THR A 179 9.05 -11.25 -6.91
N ALA A 180 9.31 -10.67 -5.73
CA ALA A 180 8.69 -11.13 -4.47
C ALA A 180 7.17 -10.90 -4.48
N SER A 181 6.74 -9.79 -5.08
CA SER A 181 5.35 -9.50 -5.38
C SER A 181 4.71 -10.54 -6.32
N ALA A 182 5.48 -11.15 -7.24
CA ALA A 182 5.03 -12.23 -8.12
C ALA A 182 4.99 -13.62 -7.42
N GLU A 183 5.92 -13.88 -6.50
CA GLU A 183 6.07 -15.17 -5.80
C GLU A 183 5.18 -15.35 -4.57
N ALA A 184 4.78 -14.26 -3.88
CA ALA A 184 3.97 -14.31 -2.65
C ALA A 184 2.53 -14.83 -2.82
N GLY A 185 2.15 -15.34 -4.00
CA GLY A 185 0.83 -15.93 -4.23
C GLY A 185 -0.34 -14.93 -4.26
N GLU A 186 -0.10 -13.66 -3.95
CA GLU A 186 -0.96 -12.49 -4.19
C GLU A 186 -1.05 -12.24 -5.71
N GLY A 187 -1.72 -13.13 -6.45
CA GLY A 187 -1.80 -13.15 -7.92
C GLY A 187 -1.96 -11.80 -8.60
N ASP A 188 -1.38 -11.67 -9.80
CA ASP A 188 -0.79 -10.51 -10.48
C ASP A 188 -1.26 -9.08 -10.18
N TYR A 189 -2.48 -8.85 -9.72
CA TYR A 189 -2.98 -7.51 -9.42
C TYR A 189 -2.37 -6.90 -8.15
N GLY A 190 -2.10 -7.71 -7.11
CA GLY A 190 -1.32 -7.26 -5.94
C GLY A 190 0.15 -7.07 -6.27
N SER A 191 0.66 -7.87 -7.23
CA SER A 191 2.07 -7.85 -7.63
C SER A 191 2.52 -6.54 -8.30
N GLN A 192 1.60 -5.84 -8.98
CA GLN A 192 1.89 -4.58 -9.67
C GLN A 192 1.68 -3.33 -8.82
N GLN A 193 1.08 -3.43 -7.62
CA GLN A 193 0.84 -2.25 -6.78
C GLN A 193 2.14 -1.55 -6.37
N ASN A 194 3.22 -2.33 -6.21
CA ASN A 194 4.53 -1.82 -5.86
C ASN A 194 5.41 -1.50 -7.08
N ALA A 195 4.91 -1.70 -8.30
CA ALA A 195 5.60 -1.34 -9.53
C ALA A 195 5.47 0.16 -9.83
N TRP A 196 6.36 0.69 -10.65
CA TRP A 196 6.32 2.09 -11.08
C TRP A 196 5.17 2.37 -12.06
N THR A 197 4.81 1.36 -12.86
CA THR A 197 3.86 1.48 -13.98
C THR A 197 2.52 2.14 -13.59
N PRO A 198 1.83 1.75 -12.50
CA PRO A 198 0.57 2.39 -12.10
C PRO A 198 0.72 3.88 -11.76
N VAL A 199 1.86 4.27 -11.18
CA VAL A 199 2.15 5.67 -10.84
C VAL A 199 2.41 6.48 -12.12
N LYS A 200 3.18 5.93 -13.06
CA LYS A 200 3.41 6.52 -14.38
C LYS A 200 2.10 6.75 -15.13
N LEU A 201 1.20 5.77 -15.15
CA LEU A 201 -0.10 5.88 -15.84
C LEU A 201 -0.97 7.01 -15.26
N LYS A 202 -0.99 7.18 -13.93
CA LYS A 202 -1.68 8.30 -13.29
C LYS A 202 -1.11 9.66 -13.71
N LEU A 203 0.21 9.76 -13.83
CA LEU A 203 0.88 10.98 -14.30
C LEU A 203 0.61 11.25 -15.78
N ALA A 204 0.61 10.22 -16.62
CA ALA A 204 0.25 10.35 -18.03
C ALA A 204 -1.20 10.83 -18.19
N ALA A 205 -2.15 10.22 -17.48
CA ALA A 205 -3.54 10.67 -17.48
C ALA A 205 -3.69 12.13 -16.98
N ALA A 206 -2.87 12.55 -16.02
CA ALA A 206 -2.84 13.94 -15.55
C ALA A 206 -2.30 14.92 -16.62
N LEU A 207 -1.31 14.52 -17.41
CA LEU A 207 -0.83 15.28 -18.56
C LEU A 207 -1.88 15.36 -19.68
N ASP A 208 -2.50 14.23 -20.01
CA ASP A 208 -3.51 14.13 -21.07
C ASP A 208 -4.78 14.92 -20.75
N SER A 209 -5.13 15.05 -19.47
CA SER A 209 -6.23 15.92 -19.01
C SER A 209 -6.01 17.41 -19.27
N GLY A 210 -4.79 17.82 -19.63
CA GLY A 210 -4.41 19.22 -19.84
C GLY A 210 -4.23 20.04 -18.56
N ALA A 211 -4.51 19.46 -17.38
CA ALA A 211 -4.42 20.14 -16.09
C ALA A 211 -3.00 20.63 -15.75
N LEU A 212 -1.97 19.98 -16.32
CA LEU A 212 -0.55 20.31 -16.10
C LEU A 212 0.11 21.01 -17.30
N ASN A 213 -0.65 21.48 -18.30
CA ASN A 213 -0.08 22.06 -19.53
C ASN A 213 0.92 23.20 -19.29
N LYS A 214 0.71 24.03 -18.25
CA LYS A 214 1.62 25.13 -17.89
C LYS A 214 3.00 24.65 -17.42
N VAL A 215 3.11 23.40 -16.97
CA VAL A 215 4.32 22.79 -16.40
C VAL A 215 4.66 21.45 -17.05
N ARG A 216 4.12 21.17 -18.25
CA ARG A 216 4.24 19.89 -18.95
C ARG A 216 5.68 19.42 -19.09
N ASP A 217 6.56 20.25 -19.64
CA ASP A 217 7.98 19.93 -19.81
C ASP A 217 8.69 19.61 -18.48
N ALA A 218 8.27 20.25 -17.39
CA ALA A 218 8.85 19.97 -16.07
C ALA A 218 8.36 18.63 -15.51
N VAL A 219 7.10 18.26 -15.75
CA VAL A 219 6.53 16.97 -15.37
C VAL A 219 7.15 15.84 -16.19
N GLU A 220 7.22 15.99 -17.52
CA GLU A 220 7.82 14.99 -18.42
C GLU A 220 9.31 14.76 -18.10
N ARG A 221 10.07 15.83 -17.83
CA ARG A 221 11.45 15.69 -17.34
C ARG A 221 11.54 15.00 -15.99
N ALA A 222 10.62 15.25 -15.07
CA ALA A 222 10.59 14.56 -13.78
C ALA A 222 10.27 13.07 -13.96
N ILE A 223 9.34 12.70 -14.84
CA ILE A 223 9.03 11.31 -15.20
C ILE A 223 10.27 10.61 -15.77
N ALA A 224 10.93 11.21 -16.77
CA ALA A 224 12.12 10.61 -17.39
C ALA A 224 13.27 10.42 -16.39
N ARG A 225 13.46 11.37 -15.46
CA ARG A 225 14.44 11.22 -14.37
C ARG A 225 14.05 10.13 -13.37
N ALA A 226 12.75 9.95 -13.11
CA ALA A 226 12.26 8.86 -12.25
C ALA A 226 12.54 7.50 -12.86
N GLU A 227 12.24 7.32 -14.15
CA GLU A 227 12.49 6.08 -14.89
C GLU A 227 13.97 5.72 -14.88
N LYS A 228 14.83 6.70 -15.18
CA LYS A 228 16.28 6.50 -15.12
C LYS A 228 16.74 6.05 -13.72
N LEU A 229 16.26 6.68 -12.65
CA LEU A 229 16.62 6.27 -11.29
C LEU A 229 16.12 4.86 -10.95
N ILE A 230 14.92 4.50 -11.41
CA ILE A 230 14.36 3.16 -11.18
C ILE A 230 15.17 2.09 -11.92
N ASP A 231 15.60 2.39 -13.15
CA ASP A 231 16.48 1.53 -13.93
C ASP A 231 17.86 1.38 -13.26
N ASP A 232 18.43 2.49 -12.76
CA ASP A 232 19.68 2.48 -11.99
C ASP A 232 19.54 1.65 -10.69
N TRP A 233 18.33 1.61 -10.09
CA TRP A 233 18.02 0.83 -8.89
C TRP A 233 17.45 -0.57 -9.17
N ASN A 234 17.48 -1.00 -10.44
CA ASN A 234 16.91 -2.28 -10.84
C ASN A 234 17.56 -3.45 -10.09
N ASP A 235 18.88 -3.39 -9.97
CA ASP A 235 19.69 -4.38 -9.29
C ASP A 235 19.82 -4.14 -7.78
N ALA A 236 20.07 -2.90 -7.36
CA ALA A 236 20.20 -2.52 -5.96
C ALA A 236 19.85 -1.05 -5.78
N THR A 237 19.00 -0.73 -4.80
CA THR A 237 18.79 0.65 -4.37
C THR A 237 19.98 1.14 -3.55
N PRO A 238 20.07 2.45 -3.27
CA PRO A 238 21.09 2.98 -2.36
C PRO A 238 21.01 2.36 -0.96
N MET A 239 19.80 2.16 -0.43
CA MET A 239 19.59 1.49 0.86
C MET A 239 20.09 0.04 0.82
N ALA A 240 19.71 -0.73 -0.20
CA ALA A 240 20.15 -2.12 -0.38
C ALA A 240 21.68 -2.22 -0.45
N SER A 241 22.32 -1.32 -1.19
CA SER A 241 23.78 -1.27 -1.33
C SER A 241 24.48 -0.99 0.00
N ARG A 242 23.92 -0.11 0.85
CA ARG A 242 24.48 0.16 2.19
C ARG A 242 24.26 -1.03 3.14
N VAL A 243 23.10 -1.68 3.09
CA VAL A 243 22.85 -2.92 3.84
C VAL A 243 23.85 -4.00 3.45
N LEU A 244 24.08 -4.20 2.15
CA LEU A 244 25.08 -5.15 1.65
C LEU A 244 26.48 -4.84 2.17
N ALA A 245 26.89 -3.57 2.15
CA ALA A 245 28.21 -3.15 2.64
C ALA A 245 28.41 -3.45 4.13
N GLU A 246 27.40 -3.20 4.98
CA GLU A 246 27.48 -3.53 6.41
C GLU A 246 27.55 -5.05 6.65
N VAL A 247 26.79 -5.83 5.88
CA VAL A 247 26.82 -7.31 5.97
C VAL A 247 28.15 -7.86 5.47
N GLN A 248 28.69 -7.37 4.35
CA GLN A 248 29.98 -7.79 3.82
C GLN A 248 31.11 -7.50 4.79
N LYS A 249 31.11 -6.30 5.39
CA LYS A 249 32.11 -5.91 6.37
C LYS A 249 32.04 -6.80 7.62
N HIS A 250 30.86 -6.90 8.24
CA HIS A 250 30.76 -7.50 9.56
C HIS A 250 30.52 -9.03 9.52
N ALA A 251 29.59 -9.52 8.70
CA ALA A 251 29.25 -10.95 8.65
C ALA A 251 30.22 -11.78 7.79
N VAL A 252 30.78 -11.19 6.71
CA VAL A 252 31.66 -11.91 5.77
C VAL A 252 33.14 -11.68 6.11
N ALA A 253 33.61 -10.43 6.09
CA ALA A 253 35.04 -10.12 6.28
C ALA A 253 35.48 -10.29 7.74
N ASP A 254 34.78 -9.64 8.68
CA ASP A 254 35.13 -9.70 10.11
C ASP A 254 34.61 -10.97 10.80
N ARG A 255 33.69 -11.71 10.14
CA ARG A 255 33.02 -12.92 10.66
C ARG A 255 32.35 -12.72 12.02
N GLN A 256 31.90 -11.49 12.29
CA GLN A 256 31.18 -11.09 13.49
C GLN A 256 29.66 -11.26 13.30
N GLY A 257 28.95 -11.47 14.40
CA GLY A 257 27.49 -11.46 14.37
C GLY A 257 26.95 -10.04 14.10
N ILE A 258 25.91 -9.94 13.27
CA ILE A 258 25.25 -8.67 12.94
C ILE A 258 23.75 -8.77 13.21
N SER A 259 23.19 -7.78 13.92
CA SER A 259 21.75 -7.60 14.09
C SER A 259 21.24 -6.59 13.07
N LEU A 260 20.47 -7.07 12.09
CA LEU A 260 19.81 -6.24 11.09
C LEU A 260 18.38 -5.93 11.52
N VAL A 261 18.09 -4.66 11.75
CA VAL A 261 16.76 -4.19 12.13
C VAL A 261 16.10 -3.54 10.93
N LEU A 262 15.04 -4.17 10.41
CA LEU A 262 14.32 -3.74 9.21
C LEU A 262 12.90 -3.24 9.53
N PRO A 263 12.24 -2.48 8.64
CA PRO A 263 10.93 -1.93 8.95
C PRO A 263 9.85 -2.94 9.36
N ASN A 264 9.76 -4.08 8.66
CA ASN A 264 8.82 -5.16 8.95
C ASN A 264 9.28 -6.49 8.33
N ASN A 265 8.54 -7.57 8.57
CA ASN A 265 8.91 -8.92 8.07
C ASN A 265 8.97 -9.02 6.54
N ARG A 266 8.19 -8.23 5.79
CA ARG A 266 8.27 -8.22 4.32
C ARG A 266 9.61 -7.62 3.86
N TYR A 267 10.09 -6.58 4.55
CA TYR A 267 11.42 -6.01 4.31
C TYR A 267 12.53 -7.01 4.65
N VAL A 268 12.37 -7.81 5.71
CA VAL A 268 13.28 -8.91 6.06
C VAL A 268 13.40 -9.90 4.91
N LEU A 269 12.28 -10.40 4.39
CA LEU A 269 12.28 -11.36 3.27
C LEU A 269 12.91 -10.78 2.00
N LEU A 270 12.64 -9.51 1.70
CA LEU A 270 13.24 -8.82 0.55
C LEU A 270 14.76 -8.64 0.71
N ALA A 271 15.21 -8.25 1.89
CA ALA A 271 16.62 -8.14 2.20
C ALA A 271 17.33 -9.50 2.11
N GLN A 272 16.73 -10.57 2.64
CA GLN A 272 17.25 -11.93 2.53
C GLN A 272 17.40 -12.37 1.08
N ARG A 273 16.37 -12.15 0.25
CA ARG A 273 16.42 -12.46 -1.19
C ARG A 273 17.57 -11.73 -1.89
N PHE A 274 17.65 -10.41 -1.65
CA PHE A 274 18.68 -9.57 -2.24
C PHE A 274 20.09 -9.99 -1.79
N LEU A 275 20.31 -10.18 -0.48
CA LEU A 275 21.61 -10.60 0.07
C LEU A 275 22.00 -11.99 -0.42
N LYS A 276 21.06 -12.95 -0.48
CA LYS A 276 21.31 -14.28 -1.04
C LYS A 276 21.75 -14.20 -2.50
N ARG A 277 21.12 -13.34 -3.30
CA ARG A 277 21.48 -13.09 -4.70
C ARG A 277 22.86 -12.43 -4.84
N LYS A 278 23.28 -11.60 -3.89
CA LYS A 278 24.53 -10.82 -3.95
C LYS A 278 25.74 -11.47 -3.30
N LEU A 279 25.54 -12.26 -2.25
CA LEU A 279 26.60 -12.96 -1.54
C LEU A 279 26.88 -14.35 -2.12
N GLU A 280 25.92 -14.94 -2.84
CA GLU A 280 26.04 -16.23 -3.52
C GLU A 280 26.68 -17.31 -2.63
N ALA A 281 27.97 -17.63 -2.84
CA ALA A 281 28.71 -18.64 -2.08
C ALA A 281 28.88 -18.26 -0.59
N ASP A 282 29.00 -16.97 -0.27
CA ASP A 282 29.18 -16.48 1.10
C ASP A 282 27.86 -16.42 1.88
N TRP A 283 26.71 -16.59 1.22
CA TRP A 283 25.39 -16.43 1.84
C TRP A 283 25.18 -17.34 3.04
N ALA A 284 25.47 -18.64 2.92
CA ALA A 284 25.19 -19.60 3.99
C ALA A 284 25.95 -19.24 5.29
N ALA A 285 27.22 -18.88 5.16
CA ALA A 285 28.05 -18.49 6.29
C ALA A 285 27.67 -17.10 6.86
N ALA A 286 27.18 -16.20 6.01
CA ALA A 286 26.71 -14.88 6.43
C ALA A 286 25.36 -14.96 7.15
N ASP A 287 24.41 -15.74 6.63
CA ASP A 287 23.04 -15.87 7.17
C ASP A 287 23.05 -16.44 8.59
N GLU A 288 23.91 -17.42 8.88
CA GLU A 288 24.12 -17.94 10.25
C GLU A 288 24.59 -16.87 11.26
N ARG A 289 25.17 -15.78 10.77
CA ARG A 289 25.68 -14.67 11.59
C ARG A 289 24.74 -13.47 11.60
N ILE A 290 23.65 -13.48 10.83
CA ILE A 290 22.67 -12.40 10.75
C ILE A 290 21.49 -12.71 11.67
N GLU A 291 21.22 -11.80 12.60
CA GLU A 291 20.00 -11.82 13.39
C GLU A 291 19.00 -10.79 12.84
N TRP A 292 17.84 -11.30 12.43
CA TRP A 292 16.79 -10.50 11.82
C TRP A 292 15.83 -9.95 12.88
N HIS A 293 15.64 -8.63 12.89
CA HIS A 293 14.67 -7.93 13.75
C HIS A 293 13.80 -6.99 12.93
N THR A 294 12.64 -6.63 13.48
CA THR A 294 11.81 -5.57 12.93
C THR A 294 11.79 -4.34 13.84
N LEU A 295 11.53 -3.16 13.29
CA LEU A 295 11.34 -1.93 14.07
C LEU A 295 10.29 -2.07 15.19
N SER A 296 9.29 -2.94 15.00
CA SER A 296 8.23 -3.22 15.99
C SER A 296 8.59 -4.25 17.05
N THR A 297 9.55 -5.14 16.78
CA THR A 297 9.94 -6.23 17.69
C THR A 297 11.24 -5.96 18.42
N VAL A 298 12.09 -5.10 17.85
CA VAL A 298 13.44 -4.77 18.34
C VAL A 298 13.45 -4.31 19.79
N GLY A 299 12.45 -3.52 20.22
CA GLY A 299 12.33 -3.06 21.60
C GLY A 299 12.07 -4.16 22.64
N LYS A 300 11.60 -5.33 22.20
CA LYS A 300 11.37 -6.52 23.05
C LYS A 300 12.47 -7.55 22.93
N THR A 301 13.06 -7.69 21.73
CA THR A 301 14.04 -8.74 21.42
C THR A 301 15.47 -8.34 21.76
N LEU A 302 15.77 -7.04 21.84
CA LEU A 302 17.08 -6.51 22.25
C LEU A 302 17.16 -6.23 23.76
N ALA A 303 16.24 -6.70 24.59
CA ALA A 303 16.32 -6.50 26.04
C ALA A 303 17.31 -7.47 26.74
N SER A 304 17.91 -8.42 26.02
CA SER A 304 18.84 -9.43 26.55
C SER A 304 20.29 -9.22 26.09
N ASP A 305 21.25 -9.63 26.93
CA ASP A 305 22.71 -9.53 26.69
C ASP A 305 23.09 -10.00 25.28
N ARG A 306 23.70 -9.10 24.50
CA ARG A 306 24.23 -9.41 23.16
C ARG A 306 25.62 -8.84 22.99
N THR A 307 26.49 -9.22 23.92
CA THR A 307 27.93 -8.96 23.85
C THR A 307 28.51 -9.40 22.51
N GLY A 308 29.16 -8.48 21.79
CA GLY A 308 29.99 -8.79 20.62
C GLY A 308 29.32 -8.78 19.24
N LYS A 309 28.10 -8.25 19.09
CA LYS A 309 27.41 -8.13 17.79
C LYS A 309 27.38 -6.70 17.28
N HIS A 310 27.49 -6.50 15.97
CA HIS A 310 27.27 -5.20 15.33
C HIS A 310 25.76 -4.95 15.12
N PHE A 311 25.31 -3.70 15.15
CA PHE A 311 23.92 -3.34 14.86
C PHE A 311 23.81 -2.45 13.64
N THR A 312 22.88 -2.79 12.75
CA THR A 312 22.50 -1.96 11.61
C THR A 312 21.00 -1.74 11.64
N PHE A 313 20.60 -0.49 11.78
CA PHE A 313 19.20 -0.06 11.79
C PHE A 313 18.82 0.54 10.44
N VAL A 314 17.78 0.00 9.82
CA VAL A 314 17.17 0.53 8.60
C VAL A 314 15.90 1.29 9.00
N GLY A 315 16.05 2.59 9.18
CA GLY A 315 15.05 3.49 9.71
C GLY A 315 15.12 3.70 11.23
N ILE A 316 14.46 4.75 11.70
CA ILE A 316 14.33 5.14 13.11
C ILE A 316 12.85 5.33 13.45
N ASN A 317 12.33 4.47 14.32
CA ASN A 317 11.06 4.69 15.02
C ASN A 317 11.34 5.02 16.51
N PRO A 318 10.30 5.33 17.31
CA PRO A 318 10.49 5.61 18.74
C PRO A 318 11.22 4.48 19.49
N ASP A 319 10.97 3.22 19.15
CA ASP A 319 11.64 2.07 19.79
C ASP A 319 13.13 2.02 19.48
N VAL A 320 13.53 2.20 18.21
CA VAL A 320 14.93 2.26 17.82
C VAL A 320 15.63 3.47 18.43
N LEU A 321 14.99 4.64 18.43
CA LEU A 321 15.55 5.83 19.07
C LEU A 321 15.78 5.58 20.56
N ARG A 322 14.83 4.95 21.24
CA ARG A 322 14.98 4.53 22.64
C ARG A 322 16.18 3.60 22.80
N ILE A 323 16.30 2.55 21.99
CA ILE A 323 17.43 1.59 22.05
C ILE A 323 18.78 2.27 21.84
N LEU A 324 18.92 3.08 20.79
CA LEU A 324 20.16 3.80 20.48
C LEU A 324 20.63 4.65 21.67
N ILE A 325 19.68 5.25 22.41
CA ILE A 325 19.96 6.14 23.52
C ILE A 325 20.17 5.37 24.83
N THR A 326 19.30 4.40 25.14
CA THR A 326 19.18 3.83 26.49
C THR A 326 19.79 2.44 26.64
N HIS A 327 20.02 1.67 25.57
CA HIS A 327 20.46 0.28 25.71
C HIS A 327 21.92 0.21 26.21
N PRO A 328 22.22 -0.47 27.33
CA PRO A 328 23.53 -0.40 27.98
C PRO A 328 24.68 -0.84 27.06
N GLU A 329 24.48 -1.91 26.29
CA GLU A 329 25.53 -2.53 25.47
C GLU A 329 25.56 -2.09 24.00
N MET A 330 25.10 -0.87 23.67
CA MET A 330 25.17 -0.39 22.29
C MET A 330 26.63 -0.32 21.81
N PRO A 331 27.04 -1.13 20.81
CA PRO A 331 28.40 -1.15 20.30
C PRO A 331 28.78 0.16 19.63
N HIS A 332 30.07 0.49 19.69
CA HIS A 332 30.60 1.58 18.89
C HIS A 332 30.49 1.28 17.40
N GLY A 333 30.16 2.32 16.63
CA GLY A 333 30.08 2.25 15.18
C GLY A 333 28.77 1.66 14.66
N SER A 334 27.77 1.37 15.50
CA SER A 334 26.46 0.90 15.02
C SER A 334 25.93 1.79 13.89
N ALA A 335 25.54 1.15 12.81
CA ALA A 335 25.10 1.82 11.60
C ALA A 335 23.61 2.17 11.66
N VAL A 336 23.27 3.39 11.25
CA VAL A 336 21.90 3.90 11.17
C VAL A 336 21.66 4.41 9.76
N LEU A 337 20.91 3.66 8.98
CA LEU A 337 20.58 3.95 7.59
C LEU A 337 19.19 4.57 7.54
N VAL A 338 19.10 5.82 7.08
CA VAL A 338 17.85 6.61 7.17
C VAL A 338 17.60 7.43 5.93
N ALA A 339 16.33 7.71 5.70
CA ALA A 339 15.89 8.74 4.78
C ALA A 339 16.22 10.15 5.32
N TYR A 340 16.45 11.12 4.44
CA TYR A 340 16.78 12.50 4.79
C TYR A 340 15.75 13.10 5.74
N ARG A 341 14.46 12.91 5.44
CA ARG A 341 13.35 13.39 6.27
C ARG A 341 13.35 12.77 7.67
N GLN A 342 13.66 11.48 7.76
CA GLN A 342 13.70 10.78 9.03
C GLN A 342 14.91 11.24 9.86
N ALA A 343 16.04 11.52 9.19
CA ALA A 343 17.21 12.13 9.82
C ALA A 343 16.90 13.53 10.38
N GLU A 344 16.28 14.41 9.59
CA GLU A 344 15.88 15.76 10.03
C GLU A 344 14.88 15.71 11.21
N SER A 345 13.86 14.87 11.11
CA SER A 345 12.87 14.70 12.20
C SER A 345 13.51 14.11 13.46
N THR A 346 14.49 13.22 13.31
CA THR A 346 15.21 12.63 14.45
C THR A 346 16.13 13.66 15.10
N LEU A 347 16.88 14.42 14.30
CA LEU A 347 17.72 15.51 14.79
C LEU A 347 16.90 16.54 15.57
N THR A 348 15.74 16.95 15.04
CA THR A 348 14.83 17.87 15.73
C THR A 348 14.37 17.30 17.09
N THR A 349 14.07 16.00 17.13
CA THR A 349 13.68 15.31 18.37
C THR A 349 14.83 15.28 19.37
N LEU A 350 16.03 14.90 18.93
CA LEU A 350 17.24 14.81 19.75
C LEU A 350 17.63 16.16 20.36
N THR A 351 17.61 17.22 19.55
CA THR A 351 17.88 18.60 20.00
C THR A 351 16.87 19.05 21.05
N SER A 352 15.60 18.66 20.90
CA SER A 352 14.56 19.01 21.86
C SER A 352 14.72 18.23 23.18
N ILE A 353 14.94 16.91 23.13
CA ILE A 353 15.04 16.08 24.35
C ILE A 353 16.33 16.33 25.15
N LYS A 354 17.39 16.86 24.53
CA LYS A 354 18.66 17.19 25.20
C LYS A 354 18.47 18.13 26.39
N GLU A 355 17.50 19.04 26.30
CA GLU A 355 17.22 20.06 27.32
C GLU A 355 16.40 19.51 28.50
N VAL A 356 15.78 18.34 28.35
CA VAL A 356 14.96 17.69 29.38
C VAL A 356 15.85 17.11 30.47
N ARG A 357 15.60 17.46 31.73
CA ARG A 357 16.44 17.05 32.87
C ARG A 357 16.44 15.53 33.06
N ALA A 358 15.31 14.88 32.80
CA ALA A 358 15.14 13.43 32.91
C ALA A 358 16.12 12.63 32.02
N PHE A 359 16.59 13.19 30.90
CA PHE A 359 17.50 12.51 29.97
C PHE A 359 18.99 12.80 30.25
N LYS A 360 19.34 13.39 31.41
CA LYS A 360 20.72 13.75 31.75
C LYS A 360 21.71 12.57 31.59
N ALA A 361 21.31 11.37 32.02
CA ALA A 361 22.15 10.17 31.96
C ALA A 361 22.50 9.70 30.54
N TYR A 362 21.79 10.21 29.53
CA TYR A 362 21.95 9.83 28.13
C TYR A 362 22.49 10.95 27.23
N ARG A 363 22.80 12.13 27.81
CA ARG A 363 23.18 13.33 27.04
C ARG A 363 24.34 13.10 26.09
N ASP A 364 25.34 12.34 26.48
CA ASP A 364 26.51 12.09 25.64
C ASP A 364 26.12 11.34 24.36
N ARG A 365 25.30 10.30 24.47
CA ARG A 365 24.78 9.56 23.30
C ARG A 365 23.84 10.41 22.45
N ILE A 366 22.95 11.17 23.08
CA ILE A 366 22.06 12.11 22.37
C ILE A 366 22.89 13.11 21.55
N ASN A 367 23.94 13.68 22.15
CA ASN A 367 24.84 14.62 21.49
C ASN A 367 25.59 13.97 20.33
N LEU A 368 26.18 12.79 20.52
CA LEU A 368 26.95 12.11 19.47
C LEU A 368 26.07 11.73 18.27
N LEU A 369 24.86 11.21 18.52
CA LEU A 369 23.91 10.89 17.47
C LEU A 369 23.43 12.15 16.74
N ALA A 370 23.13 13.22 17.47
CA ALA A 370 22.71 14.50 16.89
C ALA A 370 23.82 15.13 16.03
N GLN A 371 25.07 15.14 16.51
CA GLN A 371 26.22 15.67 15.77
C GLN A 371 26.46 14.90 14.46
N GLU A 372 26.39 13.56 14.50
CA GLU A 372 26.57 12.78 13.28
C GLU A 372 25.40 13.00 12.29
N LEU A 373 24.16 13.11 12.76
CA LEU A 373 23.01 13.47 11.92
C LEU A 373 23.18 14.86 11.29
N GLU A 374 23.57 15.86 12.07
CA GLU A 374 23.79 17.23 11.60
C GLU A 374 24.90 17.29 10.54
N ARG A 375 26.03 16.61 10.78
CA ARG A 375 27.13 16.52 9.84
C ARG A 375 26.69 15.90 8.51
N ARG A 376 25.95 14.78 8.56
CA ARG A 376 25.46 14.09 7.36
C ARG A 376 24.39 14.89 6.61
N LEU A 377 23.54 15.62 7.33
CA LEU A 377 22.56 16.51 6.72
C LEU A 377 23.23 17.71 6.05
N ALA A 378 24.32 18.26 6.63
CA ALA A 378 25.09 19.34 6.02
C ALA A 378 25.80 18.92 4.71
N ASP A 379 26.26 17.67 4.61
CA ASP A 379 26.87 17.09 3.41
C ASP A 379 25.85 16.87 2.26
N VAL A 380 24.54 16.92 2.56
CA VAL A 380 23.45 16.73 1.61
C VAL A 380 22.76 18.07 1.36
N PRO A 381 22.78 18.63 0.13
CA PRO A 381 22.12 19.91 -0.15
C PRO A 381 20.63 19.81 0.21
N ASN A 382 20.17 20.69 1.10
CA ASN A 382 18.83 20.67 1.71
C ASN A 382 17.73 20.60 0.64
N PRO A 383 17.18 19.40 0.32
CA PRO A 383 16.40 19.23 -0.88
C PRO A 383 14.93 19.58 -0.63
N LEU A 384 14.49 19.87 0.59
CA LEU A 384 13.06 19.90 0.87
C LEU A 384 12.71 20.97 1.91
N VAL A 385 11.74 21.82 1.58
CA VAL A 385 10.95 22.54 2.59
C VAL A 385 9.93 21.52 3.13
N ILE A 386 10.41 20.57 3.95
CA ILE A 386 9.69 19.37 4.42
C ILE A 386 8.49 19.71 5.31
N GLY A 387 8.38 20.94 5.80
CA GLY A 387 7.27 21.37 6.66
C GLY A 387 5.87 21.16 6.06
N LYS A 388 5.73 21.01 4.72
CA LYS A 388 4.45 20.80 4.04
C LYS A 388 4.08 19.34 3.76
N LEU A 389 5.04 18.43 3.74
CA LEU A 389 4.70 17.02 3.57
C LEU A 389 4.19 16.54 4.93
N ARG A 390 2.96 16.03 5.03
CA ARG A 390 2.47 15.42 6.29
C ARG A 390 3.42 14.29 6.71
N GLU A 391 3.46 13.94 7.99
CA GLU A 391 4.18 12.76 8.48
C GLU A 391 3.65 11.54 7.69
N MET A 392 4.48 11.01 6.79
CA MET A 392 4.09 10.04 5.77
C MET A 392 4.98 8.81 5.89
N SER A 393 4.39 7.63 5.71
CA SER A 393 5.14 6.38 5.73
C SER A 393 6.06 6.27 4.51
N LEU A 394 7.37 6.16 4.78
CA LEU A 394 8.44 5.96 3.81
C LEU A 394 8.66 4.50 3.45
N THR A 395 7.81 3.60 3.93
CA THR A 395 7.80 2.19 3.55
C THR A 395 6.65 1.90 2.60
N PHE A 396 6.87 1.05 1.60
CA PHE A 396 5.77 0.37 0.91
C PHE A 396 4.86 -0.36 1.91
N THR A 397 3.57 -0.19 1.72
CA THR A 397 2.55 -1.01 2.35
C THR A 397 2.46 -2.29 1.55
N PHE A 398 3.11 -3.33 2.05
CA PHE A 398 3.08 -4.63 1.41
C PHE A 398 1.81 -5.40 1.74
N GLU A 399 1.19 -5.10 2.88
CA GLU A 399 -0.16 -5.59 3.12
C GLU A 399 -1.03 -5.20 1.94
N ASP A 400 -1.82 -6.17 1.45
CA ASP A 400 -3.12 -5.87 0.90
C ASP A 400 -3.75 -4.90 1.90
N ASN A 401 -3.64 -3.60 1.62
CA ASN A 401 -4.72 -2.70 1.91
C ASN A 401 -5.88 -3.07 0.97
N SER A 402 -6.32 -4.33 1.03
CA SER A 402 -7.56 -4.70 1.69
C SER A 402 -7.88 -3.91 3.00
N GLN A 403 -7.67 -2.58 3.00
CA GLN A 403 -8.78 -1.67 3.28
C GLN A 403 -9.73 -1.58 2.07
N SER A 404 -9.75 -2.56 1.16
CA SER A 404 -10.99 -3.35 1.05
C SER A 404 -11.30 -3.94 2.42
N GLY A 405 -11.82 -3.10 3.33
CA GLY A 405 -12.68 -3.66 4.36
C GLY A 405 -13.69 -4.44 3.55
N GLU A 406 -13.71 -5.77 3.69
CA GLU A 406 -14.54 -6.71 2.92
C GLU A 406 -15.63 -5.92 2.22
N GLN A 407 -15.42 -5.58 0.93
CA GLN A 407 -16.49 -4.96 0.16
C GLN A 407 -17.50 -6.08 -0.07
N ALA A 408 -18.24 -6.44 0.96
CA ALA A 408 -19.65 -6.27 1.04
C ALA A 408 -20.30 -5.91 -0.33
N TYR A 409 -20.31 -6.89 -1.24
CA TYR A 409 -20.98 -6.76 -2.53
C TYR A 409 -22.48 -6.91 -2.33
N TYR A 410 -23.23 -6.01 -2.96
CA TYR A 410 -24.64 -6.28 -3.24
C TYR A 410 -24.68 -7.22 -4.43
N LYS A 411 -25.40 -8.33 -4.26
CA LYS A 411 -25.74 -9.23 -5.37
C LYS A 411 -27.16 -8.89 -5.82
N PHE A 412 -27.31 -8.51 -7.08
CA PHE A 412 -28.57 -8.26 -7.75
C PHE A 412 -28.94 -9.48 -8.58
N GLU A 413 -30.08 -10.08 -8.30
CA GLU A 413 -30.70 -11.05 -9.19
C GLU A 413 -31.61 -10.27 -10.14
N LEU A 414 -31.32 -10.42 -11.43
CA LEU A 414 -31.93 -9.67 -12.51
C LEU A 414 -33.00 -10.51 -13.20
N GLU A 415 -33.98 -9.85 -13.80
CA GLU A 415 -34.99 -10.52 -14.61
C GLU A 415 -34.34 -11.39 -15.70
N GLY A 416 -34.89 -12.59 -15.90
CA GLY A 416 -34.30 -13.60 -16.80
C GLY A 416 -33.19 -14.46 -16.18
N GLY A 417 -32.99 -14.39 -14.86
CA GLY A 417 -32.04 -15.24 -14.13
C GLY A 417 -30.59 -14.74 -14.17
N GLY A 418 -30.37 -13.51 -14.64
CA GLY A 418 -29.08 -12.84 -14.61
C GLY A 418 -28.62 -12.52 -13.19
N ARG A 419 -27.31 -12.39 -12.98
CA ARG A 419 -26.73 -12.02 -11.68
C ARG A 419 -25.68 -10.95 -11.87
N SER A 420 -25.87 -9.80 -11.23
CA SER A 420 -24.89 -8.71 -11.21
C SER A 420 -24.39 -8.46 -9.78
N TYR A 421 -23.14 -8.01 -9.66
CA TYR A 421 -22.48 -7.78 -8.37
C TYR A 421 -21.83 -6.40 -8.36
N ALA A 422 -22.15 -5.56 -7.38
CA ALA A 422 -21.54 -4.24 -7.25
C ALA A 422 -21.23 -3.86 -5.80
N ALA A 423 -20.10 -3.18 -5.61
CA ALA A 423 -19.74 -2.49 -4.37
C ALA A 423 -19.36 -1.05 -4.76
N GLY A 424 -20.16 -0.07 -4.34
CA GLY A 424 -19.98 1.32 -4.71
C GLY A 424 -21.19 1.87 -5.46
N TRP A 425 -21.20 1.79 -6.78
CA TRP A 425 -22.22 2.43 -7.60
C TRP A 425 -22.61 1.59 -8.83
N VAL A 426 -23.82 1.81 -9.34
CA VAL A 426 -24.37 1.25 -10.59
C VAL A 426 -25.06 2.36 -11.38
N TYR A 427 -25.30 2.16 -12.68
CA TYR A 427 -26.14 3.07 -13.46
C TYR A 427 -27.60 2.60 -13.37
N ARG A 428 -28.44 3.43 -12.73
CA ARG A 428 -29.88 3.25 -12.68
C ARG A 428 -30.50 3.93 -13.89
N HIS A 429 -31.40 3.23 -14.57
CA HIS A 429 -32.17 3.77 -15.69
C HIS A 429 -33.46 4.43 -15.18
N MET A 430 -33.62 5.71 -15.52
CA MET A 430 -34.73 6.58 -15.16
C MET A 430 -35.29 7.19 -16.46
N PRO A 431 -36.28 6.56 -17.11
CA PRO A 431 -36.74 6.95 -18.45
C PRO A 431 -37.34 8.37 -18.52
N ASP A 432 -37.80 8.90 -17.37
CA ASP A 432 -38.43 10.22 -17.26
C ASP A 432 -37.42 11.36 -16.95
N GLU A 433 -36.13 11.03 -16.81
CA GLU A 433 -35.07 12.01 -16.54
C GLU A 433 -34.13 12.21 -17.74
N ASP A 434 -33.51 13.39 -17.84
CA ASP A 434 -32.45 13.71 -18.80
C ASP A 434 -31.14 14.08 -18.06
N PRO A 435 -30.03 13.31 -18.23
CA PRO A 435 -29.93 12.06 -18.98
C PRO A 435 -30.63 10.88 -18.27
N PRO A 436 -31.13 9.87 -19.04
CA PRO A 436 -31.94 8.76 -18.51
C PRO A 436 -31.15 7.72 -17.71
N PHE A 437 -29.84 7.91 -17.55
CA PHE A 437 -28.97 7.05 -16.74
C PHE A 437 -28.29 7.87 -15.64
N ARG A 438 -28.57 7.50 -14.39
CA ARG A 438 -27.98 8.14 -13.21
C ARG A 438 -27.08 7.18 -12.47
N ARG A 439 -25.93 7.68 -12.03
CA ARG A 439 -25.07 6.95 -11.10
C ARG A 439 -25.74 6.91 -9.74
N ALA A 440 -26.11 5.72 -9.29
CA ALA A 440 -26.69 5.47 -7.98
C ALA A 440 -25.74 4.61 -7.15
N ALA A 441 -25.72 4.81 -5.84
CA ALA A 441 -24.98 3.91 -4.96
C ALA A 441 -25.60 2.51 -5.03
N ALA A 442 -24.78 1.45 -5.02
CA ALA A 442 -25.27 0.07 -5.02
C ALA A 442 -26.18 -0.24 -3.81
N SER A 443 -25.93 0.45 -2.69
CA SER A 443 -26.74 0.39 -1.48
C SER A 443 -28.09 1.11 -1.57
N ALA A 444 -28.29 1.94 -2.59
CA ALA A 444 -29.51 2.73 -2.79
C ALA A 444 -30.47 2.09 -3.81
N ILE A 445 -30.10 0.96 -4.40
CA ILE A 445 -30.92 0.21 -5.36
C ILE A 445 -31.97 -0.60 -4.60
N GLN A 446 -33.20 -0.60 -5.11
CA GLN A 446 -34.33 -1.33 -4.58
C GLN A 446 -34.83 -2.40 -5.57
N PRO A 447 -35.45 -3.49 -5.10
CA PRO A 447 -36.17 -4.40 -6.00
C PRO A 447 -37.21 -3.61 -6.81
N GLY A 448 -37.25 -3.83 -8.12
CA GLY A 448 -38.05 -3.06 -9.06
C GLY A 448 -37.27 -1.96 -9.79
N ASP A 449 -36.07 -1.58 -9.33
CA ASP A 449 -35.21 -0.66 -10.05
C ASP A 449 -34.64 -1.29 -11.31
N PHE A 450 -34.45 -0.46 -12.34
CA PHE A 450 -33.80 -0.84 -13.58
C PHE A 450 -32.33 -0.45 -13.51
N ILE A 451 -31.44 -1.43 -13.65
CA ILE A 451 -29.99 -1.19 -13.67
C ILE A 451 -29.42 -1.58 -15.03
N PHE A 452 -28.39 -0.84 -15.45
CA PHE A 452 -27.63 -1.16 -16.64
C PHE A 452 -26.54 -2.20 -16.32
N ASP A 453 -26.58 -3.34 -17.02
CA ASP A 453 -25.55 -4.38 -16.97
C ASP A 453 -25.02 -4.63 -18.38
N MET A 454 -23.81 -4.17 -18.66
CA MET A 454 -23.29 -4.11 -20.02
C MET A 454 -22.99 -5.49 -20.59
N SER A 455 -23.71 -5.87 -21.67
CA SER A 455 -23.50 -7.14 -22.36
C SER A 455 -22.15 -7.21 -23.09
N ASP A 456 -21.70 -8.43 -23.36
CA ASP A 456 -20.49 -8.69 -24.14
C ASP A 456 -20.64 -8.18 -25.58
N GLU A 457 -21.84 -8.28 -26.14
CA GLU A 457 -22.16 -7.84 -27.50
C GLU A 457 -22.14 -6.31 -27.64
N LEU A 458 -22.69 -5.60 -26.65
CA LEU A 458 -22.67 -4.13 -26.62
C LEU A 458 -21.24 -3.62 -26.44
N ARG A 459 -20.45 -4.27 -25.59
CA ARG A 459 -19.03 -3.96 -25.40
C ARG A 459 -18.26 -4.08 -26.71
N ALA A 460 -18.41 -5.21 -27.41
CA ALA A 460 -17.71 -5.47 -28.67
C ALA A 460 -18.08 -4.44 -29.76
N LYS A 461 -19.36 -4.07 -29.84
CA LYS A 461 -19.80 -3.04 -30.79
C LYS A 461 -19.25 -1.66 -30.44
N LEU A 462 -19.31 -1.28 -29.17
CA LEU A 462 -18.78 0.00 -28.71
C LEU A 462 -17.26 0.10 -28.98
N GLU A 463 -16.52 -0.97 -28.74
CA GLU A 463 -15.09 -1.08 -29.08
C GLU A 463 -14.83 -0.97 -30.59
N SER A 464 -15.65 -1.60 -31.43
CA SER A 464 -15.54 -1.51 -32.90
C SER A 464 -15.88 -0.11 -33.45
N SER A 465 -16.89 0.54 -32.86
CA SER A 465 -17.39 1.87 -33.23
C SER A 465 -16.43 3.00 -32.88
N LEU A 466 -15.61 2.80 -31.83
CA LEU A 466 -14.61 3.78 -31.41
C LEU A 466 -13.41 3.86 -32.35
N GLN A 467 -13.34 3.06 -33.44
CA GLN A 467 -12.24 2.99 -34.41
C GLN A 467 -10.88 3.30 -33.74
N MET A 468 -10.54 2.52 -32.71
CA MET A 468 -9.23 2.61 -32.07
C MET A 468 -8.21 2.29 -33.16
N ASN A 469 -7.63 3.34 -33.77
CA ASN A 469 -6.49 3.22 -34.65
C ASN A 469 -5.47 2.33 -33.94
N ASN A 470 -5.04 1.30 -34.66
CA ASN A 470 -4.30 0.13 -34.19
C ASN A 470 -2.90 0.42 -33.59
N GLU A 471 -2.65 1.58 -32.98
CA GLU A 471 -1.35 1.90 -32.38
C GLU A 471 -1.38 2.28 -30.88
N ASP A 472 -2.47 2.84 -30.32
CA ASP A 472 -2.37 3.45 -28.96
C ASP A 472 -3.21 2.84 -27.82
N VAL A 473 -4.01 1.79 -28.07
CA VAL A 473 -4.76 1.09 -26.99
C VAL A 473 -4.40 -0.40 -26.88
N SER A 474 -3.48 -0.89 -27.73
CA SER A 474 -3.01 -2.28 -27.69
C SER A 474 -2.20 -2.62 -26.42
N SER A 475 -1.53 -1.65 -25.79
CA SER A 475 -0.49 -1.97 -24.79
C SER A 475 -0.99 -2.52 -23.45
N VAL A 476 -2.26 -2.31 -23.09
CA VAL A 476 -2.82 -2.81 -21.81
C VAL A 476 -3.37 -4.24 -21.94
N VAL A 477 -3.79 -4.64 -23.15
CA VAL A 477 -4.42 -5.95 -23.41
C VAL A 477 -3.43 -6.99 -23.99
N ASP A 478 -2.34 -6.52 -24.61
CA ASP A 478 -1.33 -7.38 -25.25
C ASP A 478 -0.61 -8.36 -24.30
N PRO A 479 -0.25 -8.00 -23.05
CA PRO A 479 0.46 -8.92 -22.17
C PRO A 479 -0.38 -10.16 -21.81
N VAL A 480 -1.69 -9.99 -21.56
CA VAL A 480 -2.56 -11.11 -21.17
C VAL A 480 -2.95 -11.98 -22.35
N ARG A 481 -3.19 -11.39 -23.53
CA ARG A 481 -3.40 -12.17 -24.74
C ARG A 481 -2.14 -12.94 -25.13
N MET A 482 -0.96 -12.34 -24.99
CA MET A 482 0.32 -12.99 -25.26
C MET A 482 0.63 -14.11 -24.26
N LEU A 483 0.42 -13.92 -22.96
CA LEU A 483 0.66 -14.95 -21.94
C LEU A 483 -0.29 -16.15 -22.07
N LEU A 484 -1.58 -15.92 -22.36
CA LEU A 484 -2.52 -17.01 -22.62
C LEU A 484 -2.24 -17.70 -23.95
N LYS A 485 -1.81 -16.96 -24.97
CA LYS A 485 -1.39 -17.52 -26.25
C LYS A 485 -0.17 -18.44 -26.09
N LEU A 486 0.84 -18.05 -25.32
CA LEU A 486 2.01 -18.90 -25.02
C LEU A 486 1.61 -20.21 -24.32
N TYR A 487 0.69 -20.14 -23.35
CA TYR A 487 0.11 -21.32 -22.71
C TYR A 487 -0.64 -22.21 -23.73
N HIS A 488 -1.52 -21.63 -24.54
CA HIS A 488 -2.31 -22.38 -25.51
C HIS A 488 -1.47 -22.97 -26.63
N ASP A 489 -0.42 -22.29 -27.09
CA ASP A 489 0.52 -22.76 -28.10
C ASP A 489 1.32 -23.98 -27.58
N ASP A 490 1.75 -23.96 -26.32
CA ASP A 490 2.44 -25.10 -25.68
C ASP A 490 1.49 -26.29 -25.47
N VAL A 491 0.27 -26.04 -24.99
CA VAL A 491 -0.77 -27.07 -24.86
C VAL A 491 -1.11 -27.69 -26.21
N GLN A 492 -1.30 -26.90 -27.27
CA GLN A 492 -1.59 -27.39 -28.61
C GLN A 492 -0.43 -28.22 -29.17
N ARG A 493 0.81 -27.74 -29.04
CA ARG A 493 2.01 -28.47 -29.47
C ARG A 493 2.10 -29.84 -28.79
N ARG A 494 1.87 -29.90 -27.47
CA ARG A 494 1.93 -31.14 -26.70
C ARG A 494 0.77 -32.08 -26.98
N CYS A 495 -0.43 -31.53 -27.20
CA CYS A 495 -1.58 -32.32 -27.65
C CYS A 495 -1.28 -33.02 -28.98
N ALA A 496 -0.71 -32.30 -29.95
CA ALA A 496 -0.34 -32.85 -31.25
C ALA A 496 0.80 -33.90 -31.18
N LEU A 497 1.67 -33.82 -30.18
CA LEU A 497 2.76 -34.77 -29.98
C LEU A 497 2.33 -36.04 -29.22
N MET A 498 1.36 -35.94 -28.31
CA MET A 498 1.06 -37.01 -27.35
C MET A 498 -0.26 -37.75 -27.58
N PHE A 499 -1.15 -37.23 -28.42
CA PHE A 499 -2.49 -37.77 -28.63
C PHE A 499 -2.81 -37.84 -30.11
N THR A 500 -3.59 -38.85 -30.51
CA THR A 500 -3.89 -39.13 -31.93
C THR A 500 -5.21 -38.51 -32.40
N SER A 501 -6.07 -38.13 -31.45
CA SER A 501 -7.38 -37.53 -31.74
C SER A 501 -7.28 -36.10 -32.27
N THR A 502 -7.77 -35.88 -33.49
CA THR A 502 -7.86 -34.54 -34.11
C THR A 502 -9.14 -33.78 -33.74
N LYS A 503 -10.20 -34.49 -33.33
CA LYS A 503 -11.48 -33.89 -32.89
C LYS A 503 -11.41 -33.48 -31.42
N ARG A 504 -11.66 -32.20 -31.10
CA ARG A 504 -11.57 -31.61 -29.74
C ARG A 504 -12.30 -32.40 -28.65
N SER A 505 -13.50 -32.91 -28.95
CA SER A 505 -14.29 -33.70 -27.99
C SER A 505 -13.70 -35.09 -27.74
N ALA A 506 -13.06 -35.70 -28.74
CA ALA A 506 -12.35 -36.97 -28.58
C ALA A 506 -11.02 -36.75 -27.85
N LEU A 507 -10.27 -35.71 -28.22
CA LEU A 507 -9.03 -35.29 -27.57
C LEU A 507 -9.22 -34.98 -26.07
N ALA A 508 -10.29 -34.26 -25.72
CA ALA A 508 -10.63 -33.97 -24.32
C ALA A 508 -10.90 -35.24 -23.49
N ARG A 509 -11.48 -36.29 -24.08
CA ARG A 509 -11.71 -37.57 -23.40
C ARG A 509 -10.42 -38.38 -23.26
N GLU A 510 -9.58 -38.37 -24.28
CA GLU A 510 -8.27 -39.05 -24.28
C GLU A 510 -7.34 -38.46 -23.21
N ILE A 511 -7.28 -37.12 -23.13
CA ILE A 511 -6.52 -36.41 -22.08
C ILE A 511 -7.13 -36.68 -20.71
N HIS A 512 -8.46 -36.65 -20.57
CA HIS A 512 -9.13 -36.96 -19.31
C HIS A 512 -8.84 -38.40 -18.83
N ALA A 513 -8.85 -39.39 -19.72
CA ALA A 513 -8.50 -40.77 -19.36
C ALA A 513 -7.08 -40.84 -18.80
N LYS A 514 -6.11 -40.17 -19.45
CA LYS A 514 -4.73 -40.08 -18.97
C LYS A 514 -4.59 -39.31 -17.65
N MET A 515 -5.44 -38.29 -17.42
CA MET A 515 -5.50 -37.60 -16.12
C MET A 515 -5.95 -38.55 -15.00
N VAL A 516 -6.94 -39.43 -15.26
CA VAL A 516 -7.44 -40.41 -14.29
C VAL A 516 -6.41 -41.52 -14.02
N GLU A 517 -5.65 -41.94 -15.03
CA GLU A 517 -4.53 -42.87 -14.87
C GLU A 517 -3.42 -42.31 -13.98
N LEU A 518 -3.14 -41.01 -14.09
CA LEU A 518 -2.10 -40.33 -13.31
C LEU A 518 -2.56 -39.96 -11.89
N ASP A 519 -3.82 -39.57 -11.71
CA ASP A 519 -4.42 -39.30 -10.41
C ASP A 519 -5.89 -39.75 -10.41
N PRO A 520 -6.25 -40.79 -9.61
CA PRO A 520 -7.63 -41.26 -9.49
C PRO A 520 -8.64 -40.17 -9.10
N LYS A 521 -8.20 -39.10 -8.40
CA LYS A 521 -9.05 -37.95 -8.03
C LYS A 521 -9.47 -37.10 -9.22
N ALA A 522 -8.82 -37.25 -10.38
CA ALA A 522 -9.20 -36.56 -11.61
C ALA A 522 -10.54 -37.07 -12.18
N ALA A 523 -11.06 -38.21 -11.72
CA ALA A 523 -12.38 -38.72 -12.11
C ALA A 523 -13.53 -37.75 -11.79
N ASP A 524 -13.35 -36.88 -10.79
CA ASP A 524 -14.30 -35.83 -10.42
C ASP A 524 -14.29 -34.63 -11.40
N CYS A 525 -13.30 -34.55 -12.30
CA CYS A 525 -13.22 -33.51 -13.30
C CYS A 525 -14.09 -33.86 -14.51
N ARG A 526 -15.15 -33.10 -14.78
CA ARG A 526 -15.98 -33.38 -15.97
C ARG A 526 -15.14 -33.25 -17.26
N PRO A 527 -15.24 -34.16 -18.24
CA PRO A 527 -14.54 -34.04 -19.53
C PRO A 527 -14.84 -32.74 -20.27
N GLY A 528 -16.03 -32.15 -20.04
CA GLY A 528 -16.38 -30.82 -20.53
C GLY A 528 -15.43 -29.71 -20.06
N ARG A 529 -14.84 -29.81 -18.84
CA ARG A 529 -13.85 -28.85 -18.36
C ARG A 529 -12.53 -28.95 -19.14
N VAL A 530 -12.08 -30.17 -19.43
CA VAL A 530 -10.90 -30.41 -20.28
C VAL A 530 -11.16 -29.89 -21.70
N TYR A 531 -12.39 -30.09 -22.21
CA TYR A 531 -12.82 -29.51 -23.48
C TYR A 531 -12.70 -27.97 -23.49
N TYR A 532 -13.07 -27.29 -22.39
CA TYR A 532 -12.94 -25.84 -22.25
C TYR A 532 -11.48 -25.36 -22.21
N TRP A 533 -10.50 -26.18 -21.79
CA TRP A 533 -9.08 -25.78 -21.70
C TRP A 533 -8.32 -25.93 -23.01
N LEU A 534 -8.82 -26.77 -23.92
CA LEU A 534 -8.27 -26.97 -25.25
C LEU A 534 -8.76 -25.88 -26.20
N ALA A 535 -7.86 -25.10 -26.80
CA ALA A 535 -8.21 -24.14 -27.85
C ALA A 535 -8.27 -24.82 -29.23
N LEU A 536 -9.26 -24.47 -30.05
CA LEU A 536 -9.19 -24.63 -31.51
C LEU A 536 -9.57 -23.31 -32.19
N GLN A 537 -8.86 -23.01 -33.28
CA GLN A 537 -9.08 -21.90 -34.19
C GLN A 537 -10.49 -21.93 -34.81
N ALA A 538 -11.48 -21.39 -34.11
CA ALA A 538 -12.69 -20.90 -34.77
C ALA A 538 -12.51 -19.39 -34.98
N LYS A 539 -12.73 -18.92 -36.22
CA LYS A 539 -12.59 -17.51 -36.62
C LYS A 539 -13.39 -16.52 -35.75
N ASP A 540 -14.33 -17.02 -34.96
CA ASP A 540 -15.28 -16.21 -34.18
C ASP A 540 -15.24 -16.47 -32.66
N ASP A 541 -14.29 -17.27 -32.14
CA ASP A 541 -14.20 -17.54 -30.69
C ASP A 541 -12.85 -17.06 -30.13
N THR A 542 -12.80 -15.78 -29.74
CA THR A 542 -11.58 -15.07 -29.28
C THR A 542 -11.33 -15.19 -27.77
N ARG A 543 -11.94 -16.17 -27.09
CA ARG A 543 -11.80 -16.34 -25.63
C ARG A 543 -10.78 -17.45 -25.29
N PRO A 544 -9.63 -17.12 -24.69
CA PRO A 544 -8.85 -18.10 -23.94
C PRO A 544 -9.59 -18.44 -22.64
N HIS A 545 -10.17 -19.64 -22.55
CA HIS A 545 -10.88 -20.09 -21.35
C HIS A 545 -9.88 -20.62 -20.31
N ALA A 546 -9.52 -19.74 -19.39
CA ALA A 546 -8.69 -20.01 -18.22
C ALA A 546 -9.32 -21.07 -17.29
N ALA A 547 -8.57 -22.10 -16.90
CA ALA A 547 -9.01 -23.14 -15.96
C ALA A 547 -9.38 -22.56 -14.58
N GLN A 548 -10.47 -23.04 -13.98
CA GLN A 548 -10.97 -22.52 -12.70
C GLN A 548 -10.37 -23.19 -11.46
N ASP A 549 -9.86 -24.41 -11.62
CA ASP A 549 -9.60 -25.31 -10.51
C ASP A 549 -8.15 -25.80 -10.60
N SER A 550 -7.27 -25.27 -9.75
CA SER A 550 -5.82 -25.52 -9.79
C SER A 550 -5.49 -27.02 -9.71
N LYS A 551 -6.24 -27.76 -8.88
CA LYS A 551 -6.05 -29.20 -8.68
C LYS A 551 -6.14 -29.99 -9.98
N TYR A 552 -7.18 -29.76 -10.78
CA TYR A 552 -7.40 -30.51 -12.02
C TYR A 552 -6.55 -29.97 -13.16
N PHE A 553 -6.20 -28.68 -13.11
CA PHE A 553 -5.31 -28.07 -14.09
C PHE A 553 -3.88 -28.64 -14.01
N LYS A 554 -3.35 -28.84 -12.81
CA LYS A 554 -2.02 -29.45 -12.63
C LYS A 554 -1.98 -30.90 -13.14
N VAL A 555 -3.02 -31.69 -12.86
CA VAL A 555 -3.13 -33.05 -13.39
C VAL A 555 -3.27 -33.04 -14.92
N PHE A 556 -3.98 -32.07 -15.48
CA PHE A 556 -4.07 -31.84 -16.92
C PHE A 556 -2.69 -31.53 -17.53
N CYS A 557 -1.90 -30.63 -16.92
CA CYS A 557 -0.53 -30.35 -17.35
C CYS A 557 0.36 -31.61 -17.29
N LYS A 558 0.25 -32.43 -16.24
CA LYS A 558 0.96 -33.72 -16.14
C LYS A 558 0.58 -34.69 -17.25
N ALA A 559 -0.70 -34.77 -17.60
CA ALA A 559 -1.17 -35.61 -18.70
C ALA A 559 -0.57 -35.21 -20.07
N LEU A 560 -0.21 -33.93 -20.22
CA LEU A 560 0.49 -33.35 -21.37
C LEU A 560 2.03 -33.39 -21.26
N GLY A 561 2.58 -34.03 -20.22
CA GLY A 561 4.02 -34.11 -19.97
C GLY A 561 4.68 -32.77 -19.63
N ILE A 562 3.90 -31.81 -19.13
CA ILE A 562 4.40 -30.53 -18.61
C ILE A 562 4.92 -30.79 -17.18
N THR A 563 6.13 -30.29 -16.86
CA THR A 563 6.72 -30.46 -15.52
C THR A 563 5.93 -29.70 -14.47
N ASP A 564 6.10 -30.06 -13.19
CA ASP A 564 5.41 -29.39 -12.10
C ASP A 564 5.75 -27.89 -12.03
N GLU A 565 7.01 -27.52 -12.28
CA GLU A 565 7.45 -26.13 -12.32
C GLU A 565 6.78 -25.34 -13.46
N ALA A 566 6.70 -25.93 -14.66
CA ALA A 566 6.05 -25.31 -15.81
C ALA A 566 4.52 -25.27 -15.67
N ALA A 567 3.92 -26.25 -14.99
CA ALA A 567 2.50 -26.27 -14.67
C ALA A 567 2.12 -25.16 -13.68
N GLU A 568 2.98 -24.84 -12.70
CA GLU A 568 2.81 -23.70 -11.79
C GLU A 568 2.95 -22.35 -12.52
N GLN A 569 3.91 -22.24 -13.43
CA GLN A 569 4.07 -21.05 -14.28
C GLN A 569 2.84 -20.81 -15.16
N HIS A 570 2.36 -21.85 -15.84
CA HIS A 570 1.13 -21.80 -16.65
C HIS A 570 -0.11 -21.49 -15.81
N TRP A 571 -0.19 -22.03 -14.59
CA TRP A 571 -1.25 -21.70 -13.65
C TRP A 571 -1.21 -20.24 -13.19
N GLY A 572 -0.01 -19.68 -13.01
CA GLY A 572 0.24 -18.26 -12.84
C GLY A 572 -0.40 -17.44 -13.96
N PHE A 573 -0.06 -17.74 -15.22
CA PHE A 573 -0.61 -17.02 -16.39
C PHE A 573 -2.15 -17.07 -16.46
N VAL A 574 -2.74 -18.26 -16.24
CA VAL A 574 -4.20 -18.49 -16.23
C VAL A 574 -4.91 -17.71 -15.12
N ARG A 575 -4.32 -17.66 -13.92
CA ARG A 575 -4.85 -16.92 -12.76
C ARG A 575 -4.77 -15.40 -12.98
N ASN A 576 -3.66 -14.95 -13.53
CA ASN A 576 -3.34 -13.55 -13.73
C ASN A 576 -4.22 -12.93 -14.82
N ALA A 577 -4.44 -13.65 -15.92
CA ALA A 577 -5.41 -13.29 -16.94
C ALA A 577 -6.85 -13.11 -16.40
N ARG A 578 -7.28 -14.00 -15.50
CA ARG A 578 -8.62 -13.90 -14.89
C ARG A 578 -8.74 -12.67 -13.99
N ARG A 579 -7.74 -12.40 -13.15
CA ARG A 579 -7.69 -11.21 -12.29
C ARG A 579 -7.62 -9.94 -13.15
N LEU A 580 -6.86 -9.97 -14.26
CA LEU A 580 -6.73 -8.83 -15.15
C LEU A 580 -8.07 -8.42 -15.78
N ASN A 581 -8.79 -9.40 -16.34
CA ASN A 581 -10.11 -9.19 -16.93
C ASN A 581 -11.18 -8.73 -15.91
N GLN A 582 -11.08 -9.17 -14.64
CA GLN A 582 -12.04 -8.79 -13.59
C GLN A 582 -11.88 -7.36 -13.08
N CYS A 583 -10.66 -6.83 -13.09
CA CYS A 583 -10.37 -5.47 -12.62
C CYS A 583 -10.37 -4.44 -13.76
N LEU A 584 -9.79 -4.74 -14.93
CA LEU A 584 -9.85 -3.87 -16.12
C LEU A 584 -11.28 -3.74 -16.66
N GLY A 585 -12.08 -4.80 -16.57
CA GLY A 585 -13.47 -4.78 -17.03
C GLY A 585 -14.33 -3.72 -16.33
N ARG A 586 -14.03 -3.36 -15.07
CA ARG A 586 -14.83 -2.39 -14.29
C ARG A 586 -14.52 -0.94 -14.63
N GLU A 587 -13.24 -0.62 -14.83
CA GLU A 587 -12.81 0.70 -15.30
C GLU A 587 -13.21 0.93 -16.76
N LEU A 588 -13.16 -0.11 -17.60
CA LEU A 588 -13.65 -0.06 -18.97
C LEU A 588 -15.17 0.09 -19.05
N VAL A 589 -15.96 -0.65 -18.24
CA VAL A 589 -17.43 -0.47 -18.17
C VAL A 589 -17.79 0.94 -17.72
N ALA A 590 -17.06 1.53 -16.75
CA ALA A 590 -17.28 2.91 -16.33
C ALA A 590 -16.99 3.91 -17.45
N ARG A 591 -15.88 3.73 -18.18
CA ARG A 591 -15.53 4.56 -19.34
C ARG A 591 -16.50 4.41 -20.51
N TYR A 592 -16.96 3.19 -20.77
CA TYR A 592 -17.94 2.89 -21.82
C TYR A 592 -19.33 3.40 -21.47
N ALA A 593 -19.74 3.32 -20.21
CA ALA A 593 -20.97 3.93 -19.72
C ALA A 593 -20.90 5.47 -19.75
N GLU A 594 -19.75 6.08 -19.45
CA GLU A 594 -19.53 7.52 -19.67
C GLU A 594 -19.66 7.89 -21.16
N ILE A 595 -19.14 7.07 -22.08
CA ILE A 595 -19.28 7.27 -23.53
C ILE A 595 -20.75 7.15 -23.98
N LEU A 596 -21.49 6.19 -23.44
CA LEU A 596 -22.89 5.92 -23.77
C LEU A 596 -23.85 6.96 -23.19
N PHE A 597 -23.60 7.45 -21.98
CA PHE A 597 -24.57 8.27 -21.23
C PHE A 597 -24.24 9.76 -21.18
N GLN A 598 -23.16 10.20 -21.84
CA GLN A 598 -22.81 11.61 -22.05
C GLN A 598 -22.42 11.85 -23.52
N PRO A 599 -23.41 11.88 -24.43
CA PRO A 599 -23.17 11.93 -25.88
C PRO A 599 -22.41 13.19 -26.31
N GLU A 600 -22.59 14.32 -25.63
CA GLU A 600 -21.90 15.59 -25.90
C GLU A 600 -20.40 15.47 -25.64
N SER A 601 -20.03 14.75 -24.57
CA SER A 601 -18.63 14.50 -24.22
C SER A 601 -17.97 13.53 -25.20
N ALA A 602 -18.69 12.50 -25.65
CA ALA A 602 -18.19 11.53 -26.63
C ALA A 602 -18.03 12.15 -28.03
N ALA A 603 -18.99 12.95 -28.49
CA ALA A 603 -18.92 13.64 -29.77
C ALA A 603 -17.82 14.72 -29.79
N THR A 604 -17.73 15.54 -28.73
CA THR A 604 -16.80 16.68 -28.66
C THR A 604 -15.35 16.27 -28.46
N TYR A 605 -15.07 15.35 -27.52
CA TYR A 605 -13.69 15.03 -27.12
C TYR A 605 -13.14 13.78 -27.80
N ARG A 606 -13.99 12.87 -28.26
CA ARG A 606 -13.57 11.59 -28.85
C ARG A 606 -13.91 11.45 -30.34
N LYS A 607 -14.54 12.48 -30.94
CA LYS A 607 -14.90 12.55 -32.37
C LYS A 607 -15.72 11.34 -32.85
N VAL A 608 -16.51 10.73 -31.97
CA VAL A 608 -17.39 9.62 -32.34
C VAL A 608 -18.60 10.21 -33.08
N PRO A 609 -18.97 9.68 -34.27
CA PRO A 609 -20.14 10.15 -35.00
C PRO A 609 -21.43 10.04 -34.16
N GLU A 610 -22.29 11.07 -34.19
CA GLU A 610 -23.51 11.13 -33.37
C GLU A 610 -24.51 10.01 -33.70
N ASP A 611 -24.55 9.57 -34.95
CA ASP A 611 -25.35 8.43 -35.43
C ASP A 611 -24.89 7.11 -34.80
N VAL A 612 -23.58 6.93 -34.64
CA VAL A 612 -22.98 5.76 -33.98
C VAL A 612 -23.24 5.78 -32.47
N ILE A 613 -23.14 6.94 -31.82
CA ILE A 613 -23.50 7.10 -30.40
C ILE A 613 -24.98 6.75 -30.19
N ARG A 614 -25.87 7.25 -31.05
CA ARG A 614 -27.31 6.94 -30.98
C ARG A 614 -27.60 5.45 -31.15
N GLN A 615 -26.91 4.77 -32.06
CA GLN A 615 -27.06 3.33 -32.24
C GLN A 615 -26.60 2.55 -30.99
N LEU A 616 -25.45 2.91 -30.43
CA LEU A 616 -24.92 2.28 -29.21
C LEU A 616 -25.82 2.54 -27.99
N GLN A 617 -26.42 3.73 -27.88
CA GLN A 617 -27.41 4.04 -26.85
C GLN A 617 -28.68 3.18 -26.97
N GLN A 618 -29.20 2.98 -28.19
CA GLN A 618 -30.35 2.11 -28.42
C GLN A 618 -30.07 0.64 -28.02
N GLU A 619 -28.82 0.19 -28.19
CA GLU A 619 -28.40 -1.12 -27.75
C GLU A 619 -28.12 -1.19 -26.24
N ALA A 620 -27.66 -0.10 -25.63
CA ALA A 620 -27.55 0.04 -24.19
C ALA A 620 -28.91 -0.07 -23.49
N LEU A 621 -29.98 0.42 -24.12
CA LEU A 621 -31.35 0.24 -23.61
C LEU A 621 -31.79 -1.24 -23.56
N ARG A 622 -31.17 -2.13 -24.36
CA ARG A 622 -31.41 -3.58 -24.32
C ARG A 622 -30.62 -4.31 -23.22
N CYS A 623 -29.71 -3.59 -22.57
CA CYS A 623 -28.88 -4.06 -21.47
C CYS A 623 -29.36 -3.50 -20.12
N ILE A 624 -30.65 -3.13 -20.07
CA ILE A 624 -31.33 -2.70 -18.86
C ILE A 624 -32.09 -3.89 -18.32
N TYR A 625 -31.87 -4.18 -17.05
CA TYR A 625 -32.54 -5.28 -16.38
C TYR A 625 -33.21 -4.79 -15.10
N ARG A 626 -34.44 -5.26 -14.88
CA ARG A 626 -35.11 -5.07 -13.61
C ARG A 626 -34.47 -5.93 -12.52
N VAL A 627 -34.20 -5.32 -11.37
CA VAL A 627 -33.71 -6.01 -10.17
C VAL A 627 -34.89 -6.71 -9.49
N GLU A 628 -34.84 -8.04 -9.42
CA GLU A 628 -35.88 -8.86 -8.79
C GLU A 628 -35.58 -9.12 -7.31
N HIS A 629 -34.31 -9.41 -6.98
CA HIS A 629 -33.89 -9.67 -5.62
C HIS A 629 -32.53 -9.04 -5.33
N ILE A 630 -32.36 -8.51 -4.12
CA ILE A 630 -31.10 -7.92 -3.66
C ILE A 630 -30.62 -8.72 -2.46
N VAL A 631 -29.45 -9.34 -2.56
CA VAL A 631 -28.77 -9.95 -1.42
C VAL A 631 -27.78 -8.90 -0.89
N PRO A 632 -28.04 -8.31 0.28
CA PRO A 632 -27.10 -7.39 0.90
C PRO A 632 -25.86 -8.16 1.38
N PRO A 633 -24.75 -7.44 1.56
CA PRO A 633 -23.55 -8.06 2.07
C PRO A 633 -23.70 -8.57 3.51
N PRO A 634 -23.01 -9.65 3.89
CA PRO A 634 -23.09 -10.23 5.23
C PRO A 634 -22.70 -9.20 6.29
N ALA A 635 -23.58 -8.98 7.28
CA ALA A 635 -23.36 -8.03 8.35
C ALA A 635 -22.19 -8.48 9.24
N ARG A 636 -21.24 -7.57 9.52
CA ARG A 636 -20.20 -7.81 10.53
C ARG A 636 -20.88 -7.92 11.90
N LEU A 637 -20.84 -9.12 12.50
CA LEU A 637 -21.24 -9.35 13.88
C LEU A 637 -20.32 -8.54 14.80
N ILE A 638 -20.84 -7.43 15.33
CA ILE A 638 -20.24 -6.69 16.43
C ILE A 638 -20.62 -7.46 17.69
N THR A 639 -19.67 -8.21 18.26
CA THR A 639 -19.84 -8.77 19.61
C THR A 639 -19.69 -7.65 20.63
N SER A 640 -20.62 -7.64 21.58
CA SER A 640 -21.01 -6.55 22.48
C SER A 640 -19.93 -6.09 23.45
#